data_AF-A0A4Q9V3D6-F1
#
_entry.id   AF-A0A4Q9V3D6-F1
#
_cell.length_a   1.000
_cell.length_b   1.000
_cell.length_c   1.000
_cell.angle_alpha   90.00
_cell.angle_beta   90.00
_cell.angle_gamma   90.00
#
_symmetry.space_group_name_H-M   'P 1'
#
loop_
_entity.id
_entity.type
_entity.pdbx_description
1 polymer ?
#
loop_
_entity_poly.entity_id
_entity_poly.type
_entity_poly.pdbx_seq_one_letter_code
_entity_poly.pdbx_strand_id
1 'polypeptide(L)'
;MLNYFLAPSSRVNFTRILILLILIILTGCSKDDEEIPETRDPFYKDALTAATVQQLAGTWAIYQVAFEGKNADVPPTYAECGRDFFQFTTTNIYRDFYHLSSYQCEKQIQDLQYDLQEGVITLRDEFGSSEEMVILQLNTDKMVFRIKADIGEDPELEIISFVARRYLPPNDIDIYSHTFGSQINDDNRNEIKYTWLAYEGFYEFDRYEIYRSDAGCSKASAQLIASIENSSQNFFIDEDPPVAEELCYYFKVFNEKGLVGESQLNTFFTENLRPPLVEFVNVEVENEKVRLEWQPFTGNYFSHYRISVRNYKGGSGAAYLEYPVKIIEDREVSTFVDENPPRIKNPVYAIYAYDIFGNVSSDLYSDKNAWELNWAHQDVLDFDLIKFVTPDPNTSEIFFYGRLSNGNYKLLKYDYQNKAISAIANKMPEATTSIHMQVHTGENGKELFFAQGNALAVYDAGDLSYKYRLELENGAFFYDFAYLGNNVFSFTDSKKIFTFKRTNSSLEFIAEKPHFTTHYGNTYYHLLPLKNDEILVGHYQEAGSYKFSINTMGEISGGELVNIPLKSRSQKKTLYSRDQNYVINLLENKLFSTLTYEFQGSLEHPYFPSGISRNGNLILGSNNDPQEYVTNESIHEKKARVYDLTTNNVTTIDTKGYPHLLFENHLGEIISISSGFKRQSLESTSPKPDIFVEIVEF
;
A
#
# COMPACT_ATOMS: atom_id res chain seq x y z
N MET A 1 17.64 12.94 -53.65
CA MET A 1 17.36 14.29 -53.15
C MET A 1 18.53 15.17 -53.60
N LEU A 2 18.43 15.72 -54.83
CA LEU A 2 19.47 16.53 -55.48
C LEU A 2 19.21 18.01 -55.19
N ASN A 3 20.14 18.70 -54.52
CA ASN A 3 20.56 20.10 -54.75
C ASN A 3 21.40 20.63 -53.56
N TYR A 4 22.31 21.56 -53.87
CA TYR A 4 23.35 22.24 -53.05
C TYR A 4 24.71 21.53 -53.03
N PHE A 5 25.86 22.09 -53.44
CA PHE A 5 26.32 23.47 -53.72
C PHE A 5 27.49 23.44 -54.73
N LEU A 6 27.62 24.48 -55.56
CA LEU A 6 28.80 24.79 -56.38
C LEU A 6 29.71 25.85 -55.69
N ALA A 7 31.01 25.53 -55.63
CA ALA A 7 32.23 26.39 -55.69
C ALA A 7 32.59 27.36 -54.53
N PRO A 8 33.87 27.83 -54.38
CA PRO A 8 35.16 27.34 -54.88
C PRO A 8 36.29 27.27 -53.80
N SER A 9 37.09 26.21 -53.75
CA SER A 9 38.55 26.33 -53.52
C SER A 9 39.24 25.00 -53.83
N SER A 10 40.35 25.11 -54.56
CA SER A 10 41.14 24.02 -55.10
C SER A 10 41.85 23.21 -54.02
N ARG A 11 41.22 22.12 -53.59
CA ARG A 11 41.88 20.88 -53.16
C ARG A 11 41.02 19.71 -53.66
N VAL A 12 41.49 19.03 -54.68
CA VAL A 12 40.89 17.76 -55.14
C VAL A 12 41.03 16.77 -54.00
N ASN A 13 39.93 16.49 -53.30
CA ASN A 13 39.88 15.55 -52.18
C ASN A 13 39.89 14.13 -52.76
N PHE A 14 41.09 13.57 -52.95
CA PHE A 14 41.31 12.18 -53.39
C PHE A 14 40.54 11.14 -52.53
N THR A 15 40.21 11.48 -51.29
CA THR A 15 39.44 10.63 -50.36
C THR A 15 37.99 10.39 -50.78
N ARG A 16 37.38 11.28 -51.57
CA ARG A 16 36.00 11.05 -52.10
C ARG A 16 35.98 10.17 -53.34
N ILE A 17 37.11 10.03 -54.04
CA ILE A 17 37.24 9.19 -55.24
C ILE A 17 37.32 7.71 -54.84
N LEU A 18 37.95 7.38 -53.71
CA LEU A 18 38.03 6.00 -53.20
C LEU A 18 36.66 5.42 -52.81
N ILE A 19 35.77 6.24 -52.21
CA ILE A 19 34.40 5.84 -51.85
C ILE A 19 33.48 5.76 -53.08
N LEU A 20 33.74 6.55 -54.13
CA LEU A 20 32.98 6.48 -55.38
C LEU A 20 33.39 5.28 -56.26
N LEU A 21 34.66 4.87 -56.22
CA LEU A 21 35.17 3.74 -57.02
C LEU A 21 34.61 2.38 -56.61
N ILE A 22 34.15 2.23 -55.35
CA ILE A 22 33.61 0.95 -54.85
C ILE A 22 32.08 0.86 -55.03
N LEU A 23 31.38 1.98 -55.27
CA LEU A 23 29.92 2.02 -55.44
C LEU A 23 29.44 1.92 -56.89
N ILE A 24 30.35 1.71 -57.87
CA ILE A 24 30.02 1.50 -59.30
C ILE A 24 30.46 0.10 -59.79
N ILE A 25 30.42 -0.92 -58.92
CA ILE A 25 30.64 -2.31 -59.34
C ILE A 25 29.29 -2.93 -59.76
N LEU A 26 28.68 -2.38 -60.81
CA LEU A 26 27.57 -3.01 -61.53
C LEU A 26 27.65 -2.63 -63.01
N THR A 27 28.57 -3.30 -63.74
CA THR A 27 28.37 -3.92 -65.06
C THR A 27 29.73 -4.22 -65.68
N GLY A 28 30.29 -5.40 -65.40
CA GLY A 28 31.41 -5.96 -66.15
C GLY A 28 30.99 -7.28 -66.77
N CYS A 29 30.79 -7.31 -68.09
CA CYS A 29 30.40 -8.51 -68.83
C CYS A 29 31.47 -9.61 -68.71
N SER A 30 31.02 -10.84 -68.45
CA SER A 30 31.83 -12.05 -68.58
C SER A 30 32.45 -12.12 -69.97
N LYS A 31 33.76 -12.27 -70.05
CA LYS A 31 34.42 -12.65 -71.29
C LYS A 31 34.78 -14.14 -71.20
N ASP A 32 34.07 -14.92 -72.00
CA ASP A 32 34.34 -16.33 -72.26
C ASP A 32 35.74 -16.54 -72.85
N ASP A 33 36.34 -17.66 -72.45
CA ASP A 33 37.48 -18.39 -73.00
C ASP A 33 38.11 -17.85 -74.30
N GLU A 34 39.25 -17.17 -74.18
CA GLU A 34 40.26 -17.11 -75.25
C GLU A 34 41.67 -17.31 -74.67
N GLU A 35 42.40 -18.19 -75.33
CA GLU A 35 43.77 -18.62 -75.03
C GLU A 35 44.72 -17.46 -74.73
N ILE A 36 45.51 -17.61 -73.66
CA ILE A 36 46.59 -16.73 -73.21
C ILE A 36 47.59 -16.47 -74.35
N PRO A 37 47.80 -15.23 -74.81
CA PRO A 37 49.06 -14.83 -75.41
C PRO A 37 49.98 -14.34 -74.28
N GLU A 38 51.05 -15.07 -74.02
CA GLU A 38 52.14 -14.57 -73.20
C GLU A 38 52.59 -13.18 -73.68
N THR A 39 52.55 -12.24 -72.74
CA THR A 39 53.38 -11.03 -72.66
C THR A 39 53.10 -9.89 -73.64
N ARG A 40 52.18 -8.99 -73.23
CA ARG A 40 52.52 -7.56 -73.08
C ARG A 40 51.44 -6.71 -72.39
N ASP A 41 50.45 -7.29 -71.71
CA ASP A 41 49.60 -6.46 -70.86
C ASP A 41 50.47 -5.85 -69.74
N PRO A 42 50.62 -4.51 -69.69
CA PRO A 42 51.39 -3.85 -68.65
C PRO A 42 50.89 -4.20 -67.24
N PHE A 43 49.66 -4.71 -67.11
CA PHE A 43 49.04 -5.14 -65.86
C PHE A 43 49.57 -6.44 -65.27
N TYR A 44 50.28 -7.31 -65.99
CA TYR A 44 50.93 -8.51 -65.39
C TYR A 44 52.45 -8.40 -65.31
N LYS A 45 53.03 -7.35 -65.91
CA LYS A 45 54.48 -7.08 -65.90
C LYS A 45 55.06 -6.94 -64.49
N ASP A 46 56.13 -7.66 -64.16
CA ASP A 46 56.80 -7.61 -62.84
C ASP A 46 55.99 -8.25 -61.68
N ALA A 47 55.01 -9.12 -61.99
CA ALA A 47 54.32 -9.91 -60.98
C ALA A 47 55.29 -10.78 -60.15
N LEU A 48 55.09 -10.80 -58.83
CA LEU A 48 55.90 -11.56 -57.89
C LEU A 48 55.41 -13.02 -57.84
N THR A 49 55.90 -13.83 -58.79
CA THR A 49 55.49 -15.25 -58.92
C THR A 49 55.80 -16.13 -57.71
N ALA A 50 56.70 -15.68 -56.82
CA ALA A 50 57.08 -16.38 -55.60
C ALA A 50 56.20 -16.02 -54.37
N ALA A 51 55.16 -15.20 -54.52
CA ALA A 51 54.26 -14.83 -53.42
C ALA A 51 53.51 -16.05 -52.88
N THR A 52 53.37 -16.14 -51.55
CA THR A 52 52.68 -17.25 -50.88
C THR A 52 51.51 -16.77 -50.03
N VAL A 53 50.50 -17.62 -49.85
CA VAL A 53 49.33 -17.35 -48.99
C VAL A 53 49.76 -17.02 -47.56
N GLN A 54 50.79 -17.70 -47.03
CA GLN A 54 51.29 -17.45 -45.67
C GLN A 54 51.91 -16.05 -45.51
N GLN A 55 52.56 -15.52 -46.55
CA GLN A 55 53.11 -14.16 -46.52
C GLN A 55 52.00 -13.11 -46.70
N LEU A 56 50.96 -13.44 -47.46
CA LEU A 56 49.82 -12.57 -47.75
C LEU A 56 48.85 -12.49 -46.55
N ALA A 57 48.65 -13.59 -45.82
CA ALA A 57 47.69 -13.68 -44.74
C ALA A 57 47.94 -12.64 -43.64
N GLY A 58 46.87 -12.02 -43.15
CA GLY A 58 46.80 -11.01 -42.10
C GLY A 58 46.24 -9.68 -42.60
N THR A 59 46.33 -8.65 -41.75
CA THR A 59 45.64 -7.36 -41.95
C THR A 59 46.55 -6.31 -42.57
N TRP A 60 46.03 -5.58 -43.55
CA TRP A 60 46.76 -4.62 -44.37
C TRP A 60 45.95 -3.34 -44.54
N ALA A 61 46.61 -2.20 -44.60
CA ALA A 61 45.99 -0.92 -44.97
C ALA A 61 46.84 -0.22 -46.03
N ILE A 62 46.20 0.54 -46.91
CA ILE A 62 46.87 1.29 -47.97
C ILE A 62 47.46 2.57 -47.39
N TYR A 63 48.74 2.81 -47.66
CA TYR A 63 49.47 4.01 -47.23
C TYR A 63 49.84 4.93 -48.39
N GLN A 64 50.03 4.39 -49.59
CA GLN A 64 50.38 5.18 -50.77
C GLN A 64 49.68 4.63 -52.00
N VAL A 65 49.35 5.53 -52.91
CA VAL A 65 48.79 5.24 -54.23
C VAL A 65 49.68 5.89 -55.29
N ALA A 66 49.90 5.19 -56.41
CA ALA A 66 50.69 5.64 -57.53
C ALA A 66 49.86 5.54 -58.82
N PHE A 67 49.76 6.67 -59.53
CA PHE A 67 49.05 6.80 -60.79
C PHE A 67 49.85 7.70 -61.74
N GLU A 68 50.01 7.30 -63.00
CA GLU A 68 50.81 8.02 -64.01
C GLU A 68 52.22 8.46 -63.54
N GLY A 69 52.88 7.63 -62.73
CA GLY A 69 54.23 7.91 -62.21
C GLY A 69 54.28 8.95 -61.09
N LYS A 70 53.13 9.42 -60.58
CA LYS A 70 53.03 10.27 -59.39
C LYS A 70 52.59 9.43 -58.19
N ASN A 71 53.25 9.64 -57.05
CA ASN A 71 52.87 9.01 -55.79
C ASN A 71 52.11 10.02 -54.92
N ALA A 72 51.07 9.55 -54.24
CA ALA A 72 50.36 10.28 -53.20
C ALA A 72 50.25 9.43 -51.93
N ASP A 73 50.42 10.05 -50.77
CA ASP A 73 50.14 9.40 -49.49
C ASP A 73 48.62 9.34 -49.27
N VAL A 74 48.14 8.17 -48.84
CA VAL A 74 46.76 7.99 -48.42
C VAL A 74 46.70 8.32 -46.92
N PRO A 75 45.93 9.32 -46.46
CA PRO A 75 45.75 9.56 -45.04
C PRO A 75 44.82 8.52 -44.38
N PRO A 76 44.73 8.45 -43.04
CA PRO A 76 43.62 7.77 -42.37
C PRO A 76 42.26 8.26 -42.89
N THR A 77 41.31 7.35 -43.03
CA THR A 77 39.94 7.65 -43.46
C THR A 77 39.29 8.62 -42.48
N TYR A 78 39.46 8.35 -41.18
CA TYR A 78 39.16 9.27 -40.09
C TYR A 78 40.29 9.24 -39.06
N ALA A 79 40.61 10.39 -38.46
CA ALA A 79 41.75 10.48 -37.53
C ALA A 79 41.55 9.59 -36.29
N GLU A 80 40.30 9.47 -35.84
CA GLU A 80 39.85 8.72 -34.68
C GLU A 80 39.61 7.22 -34.96
N CYS A 81 39.17 6.86 -36.17
CA CYS A 81 38.86 5.47 -36.54
C CYS A 81 40.04 4.72 -37.13
N GLY A 82 41.01 5.45 -37.70
CA GLY A 82 42.12 4.88 -38.44
C GLY A 82 41.87 4.83 -39.95
N ARG A 83 42.37 3.77 -40.59
CA ARG A 83 42.35 3.59 -42.05
C ARG A 83 41.34 2.51 -42.40
N ASP A 84 40.71 2.63 -43.56
CA ASP A 84 40.12 1.46 -44.21
C ASP A 84 41.22 0.41 -44.42
N PHE A 85 40.86 -0.85 -44.19
CA PHE A 85 41.81 -1.95 -44.17
C PHE A 85 41.16 -3.20 -44.75
N PHE A 86 42.01 -4.14 -45.13
CA PHE A 86 41.58 -5.42 -45.66
C PHE A 86 42.38 -6.55 -45.02
N GLN A 87 41.81 -7.74 -45.04
CA GLN A 87 42.38 -8.92 -44.42
C GLN A 87 42.37 -10.09 -45.39
N PHE A 88 43.52 -10.74 -45.54
CA PHE A 88 43.62 -12.05 -46.17
C PHE A 88 43.69 -13.12 -45.08
N THR A 89 42.82 -14.11 -45.12
CA THR A 89 42.87 -15.25 -44.21
C THR A 89 43.63 -16.41 -44.83
N THR A 90 44.13 -17.33 -44.00
CA THR A 90 44.74 -18.59 -44.48
C THR A 90 43.71 -19.57 -45.06
N THR A 91 42.42 -19.27 -44.94
CA THR A 91 41.29 -20.05 -45.46
C THR A 91 40.71 -19.44 -46.74
N ASN A 92 41.49 -18.68 -47.51
CA ASN A 92 41.12 -18.12 -48.80
C ASN A 92 39.94 -17.12 -48.77
N ILE A 93 39.67 -16.50 -47.62
CA ILE A 93 38.72 -15.38 -47.48
C ILE A 93 39.48 -14.07 -47.49
N TYR A 94 39.05 -13.16 -48.35
CA TYR A 94 39.40 -11.75 -48.37
C TYR A 94 38.27 -10.95 -47.73
N ARG A 95 38.60 -10.01 -46.86
CA ARG A 95 37.62 -9.19 -46.16
C ARG A 95 38.03 -7.73 -46.19
N ASP A 96 37.14 -6.88 -46.70
CA ASP A 96 37.29 -5.43 -46.63
C ASP A 96 36.56 -4.83 -45.44
N PHE A 97 37.14 -3.76 -44.89
CA PHE A 97 36.56 -2.96 -43.81
C PHE A 97 36.58 -1.49 -44.20
N TYR A 98 35.38 -0.92 -44.36
CA TYR A 98 35.18 0.47 -44.77
C TYR A 98 34.51 1.26 -43.67
N HIS A 99 35.10 2.37 -43.21
CA HIS A 99 34.46 3.25 -42.25
C HIS A 99 33.41 4.15 -42.93
N LEU A 100 32.16 4.08 -42.47
CA LEU A 100 31.04 4.87 -42.99
C LEU A 100 30.90 6.23 -42.29
N SER A 101 31.37 6.35 -41.05
CA SER A 101 31.27 7.59 -40.27
C SER A 101 32.47 7.80 -39.35
N SER A 102 32.81 9.07 -39.10
CA SER A 102 33.93 9.43 -38.22
C SER A 102 33.54 9.37 -36.73
N TYR A 103 32.26 9.55 -36.42
CA TYR A 103 31.78 9.73 -35.04
C TYR A 103 31.63 8.42 -34.27
N GLN A 104 31.11 7.38 -34.91
CA GLN A 104 30.90 6.05 -34.29
C GLN A 104 31.88 5.00 -34.85
N CYS A 105 32.69 5.38 -35.85
CA CYS A 105 33.57 4.48 -36.59
C CYS A 105 32.86 3.24 -37.11
N GLU A 106 31.57 3.38 -37.44
CA GLU A 106 30.73 2.35 -38.03
C GLU A 106 31.38 1.80 -39.30
N LYS A 107 31.36 0.47 -39.47
CA LYS A 107 32.06 -0.22 -40.55
C LYS A 107 31.08 -0.98 -41.42
N GLN A 108 31.35 -1.00 -42.72
CA GLN A 108 30.79 -1.97 -43.64
C GLN A 108 31.85 -3.04 -43.90
N ILE A 109 31.44 -4.30 -43.87
CA ILE A 109 32.30 -5.46 -44.12
C ILE A 109 31.85 -6.12 -45.42
N GLN A 110 32.81 -6.43 -46.29
CA GLN A 110 32.57 -7.21 -47.50
C GLN A 110 33.50 -8.41 -47.53
N ASP A 111 32.92 -9.60 -47.67
CA ASP A 111 33.65 -10.86 -47.78
C ASP A 111 33.69 -11.32 -49.23
N LEU A 112 34.89 -11.65 -49.71
CA LEU A 112 35.14 -12.23 -51.02
C LEU A 112 35.98 -13.50 -50.86
N GLN A 113 35.84 -14.43 -51.80
CA GLN A 113 36.79 -15.54 -51.93
C GLN A 113 38.01 -15.05 -52.71
N TYR A 114 39.22 -15.50 -52.35
CA TYR A 114 40.41 -15.20 -53.13
C TYR A 114 41.20 -16.45 -53.49
N ASP A 115 41.84 -16.41 -54.66
CA ASP A 115 42.87 -17.35 -55.06
C ASP A 115 44.17 -16.60 -55.38
N LEU A 116 45.33 -17.22 -55.14
CA LEU A 116 46.64 -16.64 -55.42
C LEU A 116 47.42 -17.57 -56.35
N GLN A 117 47.61 -17.14 -57.60
CA GLN A 117 48.38 -17.87 -58.60
C GLN A 117 49.42 -16.96 -59.25
N GLU A 118 50.69 -17.39 -59.22
CA GLU A 118 51.82 -16.69 -59.88
C GLU A 118 51.92 -15.18 -59.55
N GLY A 119 51.54 -14.78 -58.34
CA GLY A 119 51.59 -13.39 -57.89
C GLY A 119 50.36 -12.56 -58.28
N VAL A 120 49.33 -13.18 -58.85
CA VAL A 120 48.01 -12.59 -59.13
C VAL A 120 47.01 -13.10 -58.12
N ILE A 121 46.34 -12.18 -57.42
CA ILE A 121 45.21 -12.46 -56.53
C ILE A 121 43.94 -12.28 -57.37
N THR A 122 43.10 -13.31 -57.46
CA THR A 122 41.77 -13.20 -58.06
C THR A 122 40.74 -13.19 -56.94
N LEU A 123 40.07 -12.06 -56.73
CA LEU A 123 38.95 -11.90 -55.80
C LEU A 123 37.64 -12.27 -56.52
N ARG A 124 36.74 -12.97 -55.84
CA ARG A 124 35.44 -13.39 -56.37
C ARG A 124 34.33 -13.11 -55.38
N ASP A 125 33.27 -12.46 -55.87
CA ASP A 125 32.03 -12.29 -55.12
C ASP A 125 31.12 -13.54 -55.22
N GLU A 126 30.00 -13.51 -54.52
CA GLU A 126 28.99 -14.59 -54.53
C GLU A 126 28.20 -14.68 -55.85
N PHE A 127 28.28 -13.66 -56.70
CA PHE A 127 27.59 -13.57 -57.99
C PHE A 127 28.47 -13.98 -59.19
N GLY A 128 29.74 -14.31 -58.94
CA GLY A 128 30.70 -14.76 -59.95
C GLY A 128 31.48 -13.63 -60.63
N SER A 129 31.34 -12.38 -60.18
CA SER A 129 32.20 -11.28 -60.61
C SER A 129 33.59 -11.48 -60.05
N SER A 130 34.62 -11.19 -60.85
CA SER A 130 36.01 -11.33 -60.42
C SER A 130 36.82 -10.08 -60.67
N GLU A 131 37.67 -9.75 -59.70
CA GLU A 131 38.67 -8.69 -59.81
C GLU A 131 40.06 -9.26 -59.57
N GLU A 132 41.07 -8.64 -60.18
CA GLU A 132 42.45 -9.10 -60.06
C GLU A 132 43.35 -8.03 -59.41
N MET A 133 44.21 -8.49 -58.50
CA MET A 133 45.29 -7.68 -57.91
C MET A 133 46.62 -8.35 -58.22
N VAL A 134 47.54 -7.62 -58.87
CA VAL A 134 48.87 -8.17 -59.20
C VAL A 134 49.89 -7.69 -58.17
N ILE A 135 50.45 -8.62 -57.40
CA ILE A 135 51.48 -8.37 -56.39
C ILE A 135 52.81 -8.10 -57.09
N LEU A 136 53.43 -6.97 -56.77
CA LEU A 136 54.76 -6.57 -57.26
C LEU A 136 55.84 -6.76 -56.19
N GLN A 137 55.46 -6.67 -54.91
CA GLN A 137 56.35 -6.88 -53.77
C GLN A 137 55.53 -7.39 -52.57
N LEU A 138 56.02 -8.42 -51.87
CA LEU A 138 55.40 -8.92 -50.64
C LEU A 138 56.48 -9.35 -49.64
N ASN A 139 56.39 -8.84 -48.42
CA ASN A 139 57.17 -9.30 -47.27
C ASN A 139 56.33 -9.18 -45.99
N THR A 140 56.94 -9.37 -44.82
CA THR A 140 56.21 -9.36 -43.54
C THR A 140 55.50 -8.04 -43.24
N ASP A 141 55.99 -6.91 -43.76
CA ASP A 141 55.53 -5.57 -43.38
C ASP A 141 54.90 -4.76 -44.52
N LYS A 142 55.18 -5.13 -45.78
CA LYS A 142 54.87 -4.34 -46.96
C LYS A 142 54.34 -5.22 -48.10
N MET A 143 53.23 -4.79 -48.69
CA MET A 143 52.65 -5.32 -49.91
C MET A 143 52.56 -4.20 -50.95
N VAL A 144 53.10 -4.39 -52.13
CA VAL A 144 52.91 -3.51 -53.29
C VAL A 144 52.14 -4.29 -54.32
N PHE A 145 51.01 -3.77 -54.77
CA PHE A 145 50.16 -4.43 -55.74
C PHE A 145 49.55 -3.41 -56.70
N ARG A 146 48.94 -3.87 -57.79
CA ARG A 146 48.19 -3.02 -58.70
C ARG A 146 46.86 -3.63 -59.08
N ILE A 147 45.90 -2.76 -59.40
CA ILE A 147 44.57 -3.14 -59.88
C ILE A 147 44.28 -2.38 -61.18
N LYS A 148 43.26 -2.85 -61.92
CA LYS A 148 42.62 -2.12 -63.01
C LYS A 148 41.38 -1.45 -62.45
N ALA A 149 41.23 -0.14 -62.64
CA ALA A 149 40.03 0.58 -62.26
C ALA A 149 39.69 1.63 -63.31
N ASP A 150 38.41 1.92 -63.50
CA ASP A 150 37.92 3.02 -64.33
C ASP A 150 37.88 4.29 -63.47
N ILE A 151 38.78 5.24 -63.73
CA ILE A 151 38.86 6.52 -63.02
C ILE A 151 38.33 7.67 -63.91
N GLY A 152 37.94 7.37 -65.15
CA GLY A 152 37.59 8.34 -66.20
C GLY A 152 36.09 8.46 -66.47
N GLU A 153 35.75 9.22 -67.52
CA GLU A 153 34.42 9.18 -68.14
C GLU A 153 34.40 8.27 -69.39
N ASP A 154 35.50 7.55 -69.62
CA ASP A 154 35.65 6.59 -70.71
C ASP A 154 35.71 5.17 -70.13
N PRO A 155 35.38 4.13 -70.91
CA PRO A 155 35.37 2.75 -70.41
C PRO A 155 36.77 2.12 -70.34
N GLU A 156 37.87 2.88 -70.47
CA GLU A 156 39.23 2.33 -70.41
C GLU A 156 39.68 2.18 -68.96
N LEU A 157 40.06 0.95 -68.58
CA LEU A 157 40.58 0.68 -67.25
C LEU A 157 42.04 1.14 -67.14
N GLU A 158 42.33 1.99 -66.16
CA GLU A 158 43.69 2.40 -65.86
C GLU A 158 44.36 1.56 -64.77
N ILE A 159 45.69 1.49 -64.82
CA ILE A 159 46.50 0.72 -63.86
C ILE A 159 46.91 1.61 -62.69
N ILE A 160 46.44 1.27 -61.49
CA ILE A 160 46.78 1.96 -60.25
C ILE A 160 47.65 1.04 -59.40
N SER A 161 48.77 1.54 -58.89
CA SER A 161 49.60 0.79 -57.93
C SER A 161 49.41 1.30 -56.50
N PHE A 162 49.33 0.38 -55.55
CA PHE A 162 49.15 0.66 -54.13
C PHE A 162 50.31 0.11 -53.31
N VAL A 163 50.65 0.82 -52.24
CA VAL A 163 51.56 0.35 -51.20
C VAL A 163 50.76 0.15 -49.91
N ALA A 164 50.51 -1.10 -49.57
CA ALA A 164 49.92 -1.49 -48.30
C ALA A 164 51.00 -1.88 -47.29
N ARG A 165 50.71 -1.66 -46.01
CA ARG A 165 51.55 -2.11 -44.89
C ARG A 165 50.71 -2.89 -43.90
N ARG A 166 51.36 -3.72 -43.08
CA ARG A 166 50.70 -4.38 -41.97
C ARG A 166 49.99 -3.37 -41.10
N TYR A 167 48.73 -3.66 -40.81
CA TYR A 167 47.88 -2.78 -40.05
C TYR A 167 47.37 -3.50 -38.81
N LEU A 168 47.51 -2.84 -37.66
CA LEU A 168 46.89 -3.23 -36.42
C LEU A 168 45.76 -2.21 -36.19
N PRO A 169 44.50 -2.56 -36.49
CA PRO A 169 43.38 -1.68 -36.20
C PRO A 169 43.40 -1.26 -34.72
N PRO A 170 43.04 -0.02 -34.39
CA PRO A 170 42.77 0.37 -33.01
C PRO A 170 41.76 -0.59 -32.35
N ASN A 171 41.71 -0.64 -31.01
CA ASN A 171 40.64 -1.37 -30.34
C ASN A 171 39.27 -0.82 -30.78
N ASP A 172 38.22 -1.62 -30.66
CA ASP A 172 36.86 -1.15 -30.96
C ASP A 172 36.50 0.07 -30.10
N ILE A 173 35.71 0.98 -30.67
CA ILE A 173 35.22 2.15 -29.96
C ILE A 173 34.04 1.75 -29.08
N ASP A 174 34.02 2.30 -27.86
CA ASP A 174 32.92 2.12 -26.94
C ASP A 174 31.65 2.84 -27.39
N ILE A 175 30.78 2.09 -28.06
CA ILE A 175 29.40 2.50 -28.34
C ILE A 175 28.37 1.76 -27.48
N TYR A 176 28.83 0.92 -26.54
CA TYR A 176 27.96 0.02 -25.79
C TYR A 176 27.70 0.55 -24.39
N SER A 177 28.75 0.98 -23.69
CA SER A 177 28.68 1.26 -22.26
C SER A 177 27.77 2.45 -21.91
N HIS A 178 27.69 3.44 -22.80
CA HIS A 178 26.83 4.61 -22.62
C HIS A 178 25.33 4.27 -22.77
N THR A 179 25.00 3.11 -23.32
CA THR A 179 23.62 2.62 -23.45
C THR A 179 23.17 1.80 -22.24
N PHE A 180 24.08 1.52 -21.30
CA PHE A 180 23.75 0.82 -20.07
C PHE A 180 22.80 1.64 -19.20
N GLY A 181 21.56 1.18 -19.11
CA GLY A 181 20.48 1.87 -18.42
C GLY A 181 19.54 0.93 -17.70
N SER A 182 19.01 1.40 -16.57
CA SER A 182 17.91 0.72 -15.89
C SER A 182 16.66 0.78 -16.76
N GLN A 183 15.93 -0.34 -16.81
CA GLN A 183 14.66 -0.46 -17.50
C GLN A 183 13.57 -0.63 -16.43
N ILE A 184 12.75 0.40 -16.24
CA ILE A 184 11.56 0.34 -15.38
C ILE A 184 10.35 0.70 -16.23
N ASN A 185 9.52 -0.29 -16.52
CA ASN A 185 8.23 -0.19 -17.18
C ASN A 185 7.20 -0.99 -16.38
N ASP A 186 5.92 -0.90 -16.75
CA ASP A 186 4.85 -1.55 -16.00
C ASP A 186 4.96 -3.09 -15.96
N ASP A 187 5.61 -3.69 -16.96
CA ASP A 187 5.79 -5.15 -17.05
C ASP A 187 6.93 -5.68 -16.17
N ASN A 188 7.83 -4.80 -15.68
CA ASN A 188 9.02 -5.20 -14.95
C ASN A 188 9.29 -4.38 -13.68
N ARG A 189 8.25 -3.74 -13.10
CA ARG A 189 8.37 -3.02 -11.82
C ARG A 189 8.71 -3.91 -10.63
N ASN A 190 8.82 -5.22 -10.79
CA ASN A 190 9.18 -6.16 -9.73
C ASN A 190 10.61 -6.72 -9.89
N GLU A 191 11.46 -6.13 -10.73
CA GLU A 191 12.84 -6.54 -10.95
C GLU A 191 13.78 -5.34 -11.15
N ILE A 192 15.02 -5.47 -10.66
CA ILE A 192 16.11 -4.52 -10.97
C ILE A 192 16.75 -4.97 -12.28
N LYS A 193 16.25 -4.44 -13.40
CA LYS A 193 16.69 -4.80 -14.74
C LYS A 193 17.50 -3.70 -15.40
N TYR A 194 18.60 -4.10 -16.01
CA TYR A 194 19.46 -3.27 -16.84
C TYR A 194 19.51 -3.79 -18.28
N THR A 195 19.66 -2.88 -19.25
CA THR A 195 19.79 -3.19 -20.67
C THR A 195 20.89 -2.36 -21.32
N TRP A 196 21.46 -2.84 -22.43
CA TRP A 196 22.49 -2.18 -23.23
C TRP A 196 22.43 -2.64 -24.70
N LEU A 197 23.26 -2.07 -25.58
CA LEU A 197 23.46 -2.57 -26.95
C LEU A 197 24.41 -3.78 -26.97
N ALA A 198 24.03 -4.84 -27.69
CA ALA A 198 24.86 -6.03 -27.88
C ALA A 198 26.16 -5.71 -28.63
N TYR A 199 27.21 -6.51 -28.40
CA TYR A 199 28.54 -6.26 -28.96
C TYR A 199 28.61 -6.77 -30.41
N GLU A 200 28.95 -5.87 -31.32
CA GLU A 200 29.07 -6.12 -32.77
C GLU A 200 30.44 -5.66 -33.29
N GLY A 201 31.45 -5.66 -32.40
CA GLY A 201 32.80 -5.19 -32.72
C GLY A 201 33.61 -6.13 -33.63
N PHE A 202 34.78 -5.66 -34.07
CA PHE A 202 35.66 -6.42 -34.97
C PHE A 202 36.40 -7.56 -34.27
N TYR A 203 36.81 -7.33 -33.02
CA TYR A 203 37.56 -8.32 -32.25
C TYR A 203 36.62 -9.36 -31.64
N GLU A 204 37.17 -10.53 -31.28
CA GLU A 204 36.38 -11.57 -30.59
C GLU A 204 35.87 -11.03 -29.25
N PHE A 205 34.56 -11.13 -29.04
CA PHE A 205 33.94 -10.76 -27.77
C PHE A 205 34.47 -11.66 -26.65
N ASP A 206 34.80 -11.04 -25.51
CA ASP A 206 35.27 -11.76 -24.32
C ASP A 206 34.12 -11.87 -23.32
N ARG A 207 33.70 -10.74 -22.74
CA ARG A 207 32.60 -10.71 -21.77
C ARG A 207 32.07 -9.30 -21.49
N TYR A 208 30.90 -9.27 -20.88
CA TYR A 208 30.42 -8.16 -20.09
C TYR A 208 30.69 -8.39 -18.61
N GLU A 209 30.94 -7.32 -17.87
CA GLU A 209 31.04 -7.32 -16.41
C GLU A 209 30.09 -6.27 -15.83
N ILE A 210 29.27 -6.66 -14.87
CA ILE A 210 28.33 -5.77 -14.19
C ILE A 210 28.72 -5.68 -12.73
N TYR A 211 28.84 -4.45 -12.26
CA TYR A 211 29.26 -4.12 -10.92
C TYR A 211 28.15 -3.38 -10.19
N ARG A 212 28.02 -3.65 -8.89
CA ARG A 212 27.10 -2.96 -7.99
C ARG A 212 27.86 -2.32 -6.84
N SER A 213 27.50 -1.10 -6.50
CA SER A 213 28.00 -0.35 -5.35
C SER A 213 26.91 -0.23 -4.31
N ASP A 214 27.15 -0.84 -3.15
CA ASP A 214 26.15 -0.97 -2.08
C ASP A 214 26.20 0.22 -1.08
N ALA A 215 27.19 1.11 -1.21
CA ALA A 215 27.36 2.26 -0.33
C ALA A 215 28.00 3.46 -1.06
N GLY A 216 27.29 4.58 -1.05
CA GLY A 216 27.80 5.89 -1.50
C GLY A 216 28.03 6.02 -3.00
N CYS A 217 27.44 5.15 -3.81
CA CYS A 217 27.47 5.19 -5.27
C CYS A 217 28.87 5.51 -5.82
N SER A 218 29.83 4.65 -5.47
CA SER A 218 31.23 4.81 -5.85
C SER A 218 31.75 3.55 -6.54
N LYS A 219 32.48 3.74 -7.65
CA LYS A 219 33.15 2.63 -8.35
C LYS A 219 34.22 1.96 -7.49
N ALA A 220 34.79 2.68 -6.53
CA ALA A 220 35.86 2.16 -5.67
C ALA A 220 35.39 1.09 -4.67
N SER A 221 34.10 1.10 -4.32
CA SER A 221 33.47 0.15 -3.39
C SER A 221 32.64 -0.92 -4.10
N ALA A 222 32.61 -0.90 -5.44
CA ALA A 222 31.72 -1.75 -6.20
C ALA A 222 32.24 -3.18 -6.33
N GLN A 223 31.31 -4.14 -6.28
CA GLN A 223 31.57 -5.56 -6.39
C GLN A 223 31.09 -6.07 -7.75
N LEU A 224 31.85 -7.00 -8.35
CA LEU A 224 31.43 -7.69 -9.56
C LEU A 224 30.29 -8.65 -9.20
N ILE A 225 29.10 -8.43 -9.76
CA ILE A 225 27.91 -9.24 -9.47
C ILE A 225 27.50 -10.14 -10.63
N ALA A 226 27.96 -9.84 -11.86
CA ALA A 226 27.74 -10.72 -13.00
C ALA A 226 28.87 -10.61 -14.03
N SER A 227 29.14 -11.73 -14.69
CA SER A 227 30.00 -11.82 -15.86
C SER A 227 29.29 -12.63 -16.94
N ILE A 228 29.18 -12.05 -18.14
CA ILE A 228 28.35 -12.59 -19.23
C ILE A 228 29.23 -12.77 -20.48
N GLU A 229 29.48 -14.01 -20.88
CA GLU A 229 30.33 -14.37 -22.04
C GLU A 229 29.54 -14.47 -23.36
N ASN A 230 28.22 -14.28 -23.32
CA ASN A 230 27.38 -14.26 -24.53
C ASN A 230 27.22 -12.82 -25.06
N SER A 231 27.83 -12.54 -26.22
CA SER A 231 27.77 -11.21 -26.88
C SER A 231 26.35 -10.77 -27.25
N SER A 232 25.44 -11.72 -27.46
CA SER A 232 24.04 -11.45 -27.82
C SER A 232 23.15 -11.14 -26.61
N GLN A 233 23.62 -11.41 -25.38
CA GLN A 233 22.87 -11.06 -24.18
C GLN A 233 23.06 -9.58 -23.86
N ASN A 234 21.96 -8.85 -23.89
CA ASN A 234 21.94 -7.40 -23.79
C ASN A 234 21.11 -6.89 -22.59
N PHE A 235 20.87 -7.76 -21.62
CA PHE A 235 20.17 -7.45 -20.38
C PHE A 235 20.72 -8.23 -19.19
N PHE A 236 20.44 -7.70 -17.99
CA PHE A 236 20.77 -8.30 -16.70
C PHE A 236 19.69 -7.99 -15.68
N ILE A 237 19.39 -8.95 -14.80
CA ILE A 237 18.50 -8.79 -13.66
C ILE A 237 19.31 -9.13 -12.41
N ASP A 238 19.32 -8.22 -11.42
CA ASP A 238 19.95 -8.49 -10.13
C ASP A 238 19.00 -9.35 -9.26
N GLU A 239 19.28 -10.64 -9.10
CA GLU A 239 18.42 -11.55 -8.34
C GLU A 239 18.62 -11.47 -6.82
N ASP A 240 19.77 -10.96 -6.37
CA ASP A 240 20.15 -10.88 -4.94
C ASP A 240 20.72 -9.49 -4.56
N PRO A 241 19.89 -8.43 -4.64
CA PRO A 241 20.28 -7.10 -4.21
C PRO A 241 20.28 -6.97 -2.68
N PRO A 242 21.23 -6.22 -2.08
CA PRO A 242 21.20 -5.90 -0.67
C PRO A 242 20.07 -4.91 -0.37
N VAL A 243 19.56 -4.94 0.86
CA VAL A 243 18.51 -4.01 1.31
C VAL A 243 19.09 -2.59 1.40
N ALA A 244 18.75 -1.74 0.44
CA ALA A 244 19.11 -0.33 0.39
C ALA A 244 18.04 0.48 -0.37
N GLU A 245 17.91 1.77 -0.06
CA GLU A 245 17.01 2.69 -0.79
C GLU A 245 17.54 3.04 -2.20
N GLU A 246 18.88 3.08 -2.33
CA GLU A 246 19.59 3.43 -3.55
C GLU A 246 20.68 2.40 -3.84
N LEU A 247 20.68 1.86 -5.07
CA LEU A 247 21.71 0.94 -5.56
C LEU A 247 22.32 1.51 -6.84
N CYS A 248 23.64 1.41 -6.98
CA CYS A 248 24.35 1.98 -8.11
C CYS A 248 25.09 0.92 -8.91
N TYR A 249 24.84 0.88 -10.22
CA TYR A 249 25.39 -0.12 -11.11
C TYR A 249 26.27 0.51 -12.16
N TYR A 250 27.30 -0.20 -12.60
CA TYR A 250 28.01 0.15 -13.83
C TYR A 250 28.47 -1.11 -14.55
N PHE A 251 28.79 -0.94 -15.81
CA PHE A 251 29.02 -2.02 -16.75
C PHE A 251 30.35 -1.81 -17.47
N LYS A 252 31.05 -2.91 -17.77
CA LYS A 252 32.23 -2.95 -18.63
C LYS A 252 32.02 -3.94 -19.76
N VAL A 253 32.59 -3.63 -20.91
CA VAL A 253 32.63 -4.50 -22.09
C VAL A 253 34.07 -4.83 -22.44
N PHE A 254 34.36 -6.11 -22.64
CA PHE A 254 35.67 -6.63 -23.00
C PHE A 254 35.62 -7.41 -24.31
N ASN A 255 36.72 -7.34 -25.05
CA ASN A 255 37.03 -8.21 -26.17
C ASN A 255 38.43 -8.81 -25.98
N GLU A 256 38.91 -9.60 -26.94
CA GLU A 256 40.26 -10.21 -26.88
C GLU A 256 41.43 -9.20 -26.78
N LYS A 257 41.20 -7.90 -27.05
CA LYS A 257 42.19 -6.83 -26.87
C LYS A 257 42.11 -6.16 -25.49
N GLY A 258 41.12 -6.49 -24.68
CA GLY A 258 40.91 -5.97 -23.32
C GLY A 258 39.66 -5.09 -23.20
N LEU A 259 39.71 -4.10 -22.31
CA LEU A 259 38.58 -3.21 -22.04
C LEU A 259 38.25 -2.37 -23.27
N VAL A 260 37.04 -2.52 -23.78
CA VAL A 260 36.47 -1.67 -24.84
C VAL A 260 35.89 -0.41 -24.23
N GLY A 261 35.11 -0.56 -23.15
CA GLY A 261 34.28 0.51 -22.61
C GLY A 261 33.84 0.31 -21.17
N GLU A 262 33.58 1.40 -20.46
CA GLU A 262 33.09 1.41 -19.07
C GLU A 262 32.02 2.50 -18.91
N SER A 263 30.84 2.11 -18.42
CA SER A 263 29.72 3.03 -18.27
C SER A 263 29.95 3.98 -17.09
N GLN A 264 29.19 5.07 -17.05
CA GLN A 264 29.01 5.81 -15.79
C GLN A 264 28.21 4.95 -14.80
N LEU A 265 28.23 5.37 -13.53
CA LEU A 265 27.32 4.79 -12.53
C LEU A 265 25.88 5.18 -12.87
N ASN A 266 24.99 4.20 -12.81
CA ASN A 266 23.58 4.35 -13.01
C ASN A 266 22.86 3.99 -11.70
N THR A 267 22.16 4.97 -11.14
CA THR A 267 21.40 4.83 -9.90
C THR A 267 20.05 4.15 -10.15
N PHE A 268 19.72 3.18 -9.31
CA PHE A 268 18.40 2.57 -9.18
C PHE A 268 17.83 2.88 -7.79
N PHE A 269 16.65 3.52 -7.77
CA PHE A 269 15.92 3.74 -6.52
C PHE A 269 14.94 2.60 -6.29
N THR A 270 15.11 1.87 -5.19
CA THR A 270 14.33 0.65 -4.91
C THR A 270 12.87 0.95 -4.56
N GLU A 271 12.55 2.18 -4.16
CA GLU A 271 11.16 2.66 -3.97
C GLU A 271 10.30 2.62 -5.25
N ASN A 272 10.93 2.55 -6.44
CA ASN A 272 10.21 2.43 -7.70
C ASN A 272 9.69 1.01 -7.96
N LEU A 273 10.19 0.03 -7.20
CA LEU A 273 9.73 -1.34 -7.30
C LEU A 273 8.31 -1.49 -6.74
N ARG A 274 7.55 -2.38 -7.34
CA ARG A 274 6.19 -2.72 -6.95
C ARG A 274 6.08 -4.25 -6.88
N PRO A 275 5.94 -4.82 -5.67
CA PRO A 275 5.62 -6.23 -5.53
C PRO A 275 4.33 -6.56 -6.29
N PRO A 276 4.28 -7.68 -7.04
CA PRO A 276 3.05 -8.09 -7.70
C PRO A 276 1.95 -8.38 -6.68
N LEU A 277 0.71 -8.20 -7.13
CA LEU A 277 -0.47 -8.48 -6.32
C LEU A 277 -0.61 -9.98 -6.06
N VAL A 278 -1.12 -10.30 -4.89
CA VAL A 278 -1.43 -11.66 -4.46
C VAL A 278 -2.94 -11.79 -4.36
N GLU A 279 -3.54 -12.66 -5.16
CA GLU A 279 -5.00 -12.82 -5.21
C GLU A 279 -5.46 -13.98 -4.33
N PHE A 280 -6.57 -13.79 -3.61
CA PHE A 280 -7.26 -14.88 -2.93
C PHE A 280 -7.81 -15.87 -3.96
N VAL A 281 -7.59 -17.16 -3.70
CA VAL A 281 -8.19 -18.27 -4.42
C VAL A 281 -9.52 -18.63 -3.77
N ASN A 282 -9.56 -18.67 -2.43
CA ASN A 282 -10.75 -18.97 -1.67
C ASN A 282 -10.72 -18.24 -0.31
N VAL A 283 -11.89 -17.78 0.13
CA VAL A 283 -12.11 -17.19 1.45
C VAL A 283 -13.42 -17.73 1.99
N GLU A 284 -13.34 -18.59 2.99
CA GLU A 284 -14.49 -19.32 3.52
C GLU A 284 -14.59 -19.20 5.03
N VAL A 285 -15.82 -19.34 5.52
CA VAL A 285 -16.12 -19.34 6.96
C VAL A 285 -16.53 -20.75 7.36
N GLU A 286 -15.83 -21.31 8.34
CA GLU A 286 -16.14 -22.62 8.91
C GLU A 286 -16.01 -22.55 10.44
N ASN A 287 -17.06 -22.92 11.17
CA ASN A 287 -17.06 -22.97 12.64
C ASN A 287 -16.58 -21.66 13.31
N GLU A 288 -17.09 -20.50 12.87
CA GLU A 288 -16.69 -19.15 13.34
C GLU A 288 -15.22 -18.77 13.08
N LYS A 289 -14.49 -19.55 12.28
CA LYS A 289 -13.14 -19.23 11.81
C LYS A 289 -13.18 -18.81 10.35
N VAL A 290 -12.21 -18.00 9.95
CA VAL A 290 -12.06 -17.58 8.55
C VAL A 290 -10.84 -18.25 7.96
N ARG A 291 -11.04 -19.10 6.96
CA ARG A 291 -9.95 -19.73 6.20
C ARG A 291 -9.71 -18.94 4.92
N LEU A 292 -8.45 -18.56 4.75
CA LEU A 292 -7.94 -17.79 3.61
C LEU A 292 -6.98 -18.67 2.82
N GLU A 293 -7.12 -18.66 1.51
CA GLU A 293 -6.23 -19.32 0.55
C GLU A 293 -5.94 -18.34 -0.59
N TRP A 294 -4.68 -18.22 -0.99
CA TRP A 294 -4.21 -17.27 -2.01
C TRP A 294 -3.17 -17.88 -2.94
N GLN A 295 -2.94 -17.23 -4.07
CA GLN A 295 -1.92 -17.65 -5.03
C GLN A 295 -0.51 -17.37 -4.47
N PRO A 296 0.46 -18.30 -4.61
CA PRO A 296 1.84 -18.03 -4.20
C PRO A 296 2.43 -16.80 -4.90
N PHE A 297 3.25 -16.04 -4.19
CA PHE A 297 3.91 -14.85 -4.71
C PHE A 297 4.88 -15.19 -5.84
N THR A 298 4.71 -14.56 -7.00
CA THR A 298 5.49 -14.81 -8.22
C THR A 298 6.58 -13.75 -8.46
N GLY A 299 6.61 -12.67 -7.69
CA GLY A 299 7.60 -11.59 -7.86
C GLY A 299 8.99 -11.93 -7.32
N ASN A 300 9.93 -11.00 -7.54
CA ASN A 300 11.24 -11.05 -6.92
C ASN A 300 11.23 -10.38 -5.53
N TYR A 301 12.33 -10.58 -4.80
CA TYR A 301 12.65 -9.88 -3.56
C TYR A 301 11.58 -10.01 -2.46
N PHE A 302 10.88 -11.14 -2.38
CA PHE A 302 9.85 -11.36 -1.37
C PHE A 302 10.41 -11.16 0.06
N SER A 303 9.67 -10.44 0.90
CA SER A 303 9.94 -10.30 2.33
C SER A 303 8.92 -11.08 3.14
N HIS A 304 7.64 -10.70 3.02
CA HIS A 304 6.56 -11.32 3.77
C HIS A 304 5.18 -11.02 3.18
N TYR A 305 4.20 -11.83 3.52
CA TYR A 305 2.79 -11.48 3.42
C TYR A 305 2.32 -10.77 4.69
N ARG A 306 1.40 -9.82 4.54
CA ARG A 306 0.60 -9.28 5.64
C ARG A 306 -0.88 -9.51 5.34
N ILE A 307 -1.54 -10.27 6.20
CA ILE A 307 -2.99 -10.44 6.18
C ILE A 307 -3.58 -9.42 7.15
N SER A 308 -4.60 -8.70 6.72
CA SER A 308 -5.33 -7.75 7.56
C SER A 308 -6.83 -7.97 7.47
N VAL A 309 -7.54 -7.43 8.46
CA VAL A 309 -9.01 -7.37 8.48
C VAL A 309 -9.44 -5.92 8.65
N ARG A 310 -10.48 -5.53 7.91
CA ARG A 310 -10.95 -4.15 7.78
C ARG A 310 -12.45 -4.07 7.94
N ASN A 311 -12.92 -2.92 8.42
CA ASN A 311 -14.36 -2.63 8.51
C ASN A 311 -14.93 -1.94 7.25
N TYR A 312 -14.19 -1.92 6.14
CA TYR A 312 -14.60 -1.22 4.92
C TYR A 312 -14.08 -1.92 3.67
N LYS A 313 -14.86 -1.81 2.59
CA LYS A 313 -14.49 -2.28 1.24
C LYS A 313 -13.71 -1.20 0.46
N GLY A 314 -14.04 0.06 0.70
CA GLY A 314 -13.40 1.25 0.14
C GLY A 314 -13.89 2.49 0.88
N GLY A 315 -13.30 3.65 0.62
CA GLY A 315 -13.59 4.90 1.31
C GLY A 315 -12.47 5.34 2.26
N SER A 316 -12.66 6.49 2.91
CA SER A 316 -11.73 7.08 3.86
C SER A 316 -12.46 7.82 4.98
N GLY A 317 -11.81 7.95 6.13
CA GLY A 317 -12.33 8.65 7.31
C GLY A 317 -11.89 8.00 8.61
N ALA A 318 -12.09 8.69 9.74
CA ALA A 318 -11.59 8.25 11.05
C ALA A 318 -12.20 6.91 11.55
N ALA A 319 -13.36 6.51 11.04
CA ALA A 319 -14.00 5.24 11.41
C ALA A 319 -13.63 4.07 10.49
N TYR A 320 -12.79 4.30 9.46
CA TYR A 320 -12.32 3.29 8.52
C TYR A 320 -11.02 2.72 9.07
N LEU A 321 -11.07 1.49 9.56
CA LEU A 321 -10.02 0.86 10.34
C LEU A 321 -9.59 -0.47 9.73
N GLU A 322 -8.30 -0.75 9.89
CA GLU A 322 -7.63 -1.94 9.39
C GLU A 322 -6.64 -2.43 10.43
N TYR A 323 -6.68 -3.72 10.76
CA TYR A 323 -5.76 -4.34 11.70
C TYR A 323 -5.00 -5.49 11.06
N PRO A 324 -3.68 -5.60 11.29
CA PRO A 324 -2.93 -6.77 10.89
C PRO A 324 -3.39 -7.98 11.71
N VAL A 325 -3.71 -9.07 11.01
CA VAL A 325 -4.09 -10.36 11.61
C VAL A 325 -2.86 -11.26 11.68
N LYS A 326 -2.06 -11.29 10.61
CA LYS A 326 -0.89 -12.17 10.52
C LYS A 326 0.20 -11.60 9.60
N ILE A 327 1.45 -11.81 9.98
CA ILE A 327 2.63 -11.67 9.12
C ILE A 327 3.18 -13.08 8.84
N ILE A 328 3.51 -13.36 7.58
CA ILE A 328 4.00 -14.66 7.11
C ILE A 328 5.26 -14.43 6.26
N GLU A 329 6.41 -14.81 6.78
CA GLU A 329 7.72 -14.61 6.13
C GLU A 329 8.09 -15.75 5.16
N ASP A 330 7.34 -16.84 5.16
CA ASP A 330 7.54 -17.95 4.23
C ASP A 330 6.75 -17.70 2.93
N ARG A 331 7.49 -17.54 1.82
CA ARG A 331 6.95 -17.30 0.47
C ARG A 331 6.00 -18.41 0.01
N GLU A 332 6.27 -19.66 0.40
CA GLU A 332 5.56 -20.84 -0.10
C GLU A 332 4.22 -21.06 0.62
N VAL A 333 3.99 -20.38 1.74
CA VAL A 333 2.72 -20.44 2.46
C VAL A 333 1.64 -19.70 1.66
N SER A 334 0.57 -20.42 1.36
CA SER A 334 -0.58 -19.95 0.56
C SER A 334 -1.91 -20.05 1.30
N THR A 335 -1.89 -20.41 2.59
CA THR A 335 -3.10 -20.57 3.41
C THR A 335 -2.92 -20.06 4.83
N PHE A 336 -3.99 -19.53 5.41
CA PHE A 336 -4.06 -19.12 6.82
C PHE A 336 -5.47 -19.30 7.36
N VAL A 337 -5.58 -19.63 8.65
CA VAL A 337 -6.87 -19.68 9.36
C VAL A 337 -6.85 -18.63 10.45
N ASP A 338 -7.74 -17.65 10.35
CA ASP A 338 -8.04 -16.74 11.45
C ASP A 338 -8.94 -17.46 12.44
N GLU A 339 -8.34 -17.84 13.57
CA GLU A 339 -8.98 -18.54 14.68
C GLU A 339 -9.90 -17.62 15.52
N ASN A 340 -9.68 -16.30 15.46
CA ASN A 340 -10.41 -15.32 16.27
C ASN A 340 -10.78 -14.08 15.43
N PRO A 341 -11.57 -14.26 14.36
CA PRO A 341 -11.99 -13.14 13.53
C PRO A 341 -12.72 -12.09 14.36
N PRO A 342 -12.54 -10.78 14.07
CA PRO A 342 -13.17 -9.73 14.85
C PRO A 342 -14.70 -9.83 14.79
N ARG A 343 -15.36 -9.37 15.86
CA ARG A 343 -16.83 -9.32 15.97
C ARG A 343 -17.38 -8.15 15.18
N ILE A 344 -17.56 -8.36 13.89
CA ILE A 344 -18.05 -7.38 12.93
C ILE A 344 -18.92 -8.05 11.89
N LYS A 345 -19.91 -7.32 11.37
CA LYS A 345 -20.71 -7.72 10.23
C LYS A 345 -19.93 -7.50 8.95
N ASN A 346 -19.86 -8.53 8.12
CA ASN A 346 -19.21 -8.53 6.82
C ASN A 346 -17.75 -8.05 6.87
N PRO A 347 -16.83 -8.69 7.62
CA PRO A 347 -15.42 -8.29 7.63
C PRO A 347 -14.82 -8.33 6.21
N VAL A 348 -13.88 -7.42 5.95
CA VAL A 348 -13.09 -7.43 4.70
C VAL A 348 -11.68 -7.89 5.02
N TYR A 349 -11.29 -9.05 4.52
CA TYR A 349 -9.90 -9.52 4.61
C TYR A 349 -9.10 -8.97 3.44
N ALA A 350 -7.87 -8.54 3.68
CA ALA A 350 -6.95 -8.12 2.65
C ALA A 350 -5.60 -8.83 2.82
N ILE A 351 -4.93 -9.10 1.70
CA ILE A 351 -3.58 -9.63 1.68
C ILE A 351 -2.66 -8.68 0.91
N TYR A 352 -1.50 -8.42 1.50
CA TYR A 352 -0.43 -7.63 0.91
C TYR A 352 0.84 -8.46 0.83
N ALA A 353 1.58 -8.32 -0.26
CA ALA A 353 2.97 -8.78 -0.35
C ALA A 353 3.92 -7.60 -0.18
N TYR A 354 4.98 -7.83 0.59
CA TYR A 354 6.07 -6.89 0.78
C TYR A 354 7.33 -7.43 0.13
N ASP A 355 8.14 -6.54 -0.44
CA ASP A 355 9.51 -6.87 -0.81
C ASP A 355 10.51 -6.56 0.30
N ILE A 356 11.76 -6.99 0.13
CA ILE A 356 12.86 -6.76 1.10
C ILE A 356 13.20 -5.28 1.29
N PHE A 357 12.74 -4.40 0.39
CA PHE A 357 12.95 -2.96 0.47
C PHE A 357 11.82 -2.24 1.23
N GLY A 358 10.75 -2.96 1.58
CA GLY A 358 9.60 -2.42 2.30
C GLY A 358 8.50 -1.87 1.38
N ASN A 359 8.61 -2.03 0.06
CA ASN A 359 7.51 -1.72 -0.85
C ASN A 359 6.38 -2.73 -0.66
N VAL A 360 5.17 -2.33 -1.02
CA VAL A 360 3.95 -3.12 -0.78
C VAL A 360 3.04 -3.13 -2.00
N SER A 361 2.40 -4.27 -2.24
CA SER A 361 1.31 -4.42 -3.21
C SER A 361 0.03 -3.73 -2.71
N SER A 362 0.03 -2.40 -2.62
CA SER A 362 -0.97 -1.60 -1.89
C SER A 362 -2.32 -1.42 -2.61
N ASP A 363 -2.37 -1.64 -3.92
CA ASP A 363 -3.61 -1.55 -4.68
C ASP A 363 -4.57 -2.67 -4.26
N LEU A 364 -5.76 -2.31 -3.77
CA LEU A 364 -6.77 -3.26 -3.31
C LEU A 364 -7.90 -3.35 -4.32
N TYR A 365 -8.11 -4.56 -4.83
CA TYR A 365 -9.21 -4.89 -5.71
C TYR A 365 -10.15 -5.86 -5.01
N SER A 366 -11.43 -5.49 -4.99
CA SER A 366 -12.50 -6.35 -4.51
C SER A 366 -12.47 -7.70 -5.21
N ASP A 367 -12.66 -8.76 -4.44
CA ASP A 367 -12.75 -10.14 -4.90
C ASP A 367 -11.46 -10.64 -5.58
N LYS A 368 -10.34 -9.95 -5.32
CA LYS A 368 -8.98 -10.33 -5.69
C LYS A 368 -8.12 -10.41 -4.44
N ASN A 369 -7.41 -9.34 -4.08
CA ASN A 369 -6.59 -9.25 -2.88
C ASN A 369 -7.30 -8.60 -1.69
N ALA A 370 -8.58 -8.26 -1.85
CA ALA A 370 -9.49 -7.89 -0.77
C ALA A 370 -10.82 -8.65 -0.92
N TRP A 371 -11.29 -9.30 0.13
CA TRP A 371 -12.49 -10.13 0.11
C TRP A 371 -13.46 -9.75 1.22
N GLU A 372 -14.69 -9.36 0.86
CA GLU A 372 -15.76 -9.06 1.81
C GLU A 372 -16.57 -10.31 2.09
N LEU A 373 -16.59 -10.76 3.34
CA LEU A 373 -17.42 -11.88 3.76
C LEU A 373 -18.89 -11.44 3.89
N ASN A 374 -19.82 -12.33 3.55
CA ASN A 374 -21.23 -12.18 3.90
C ASN A 374 -21.51 -12.99 5.18
N TRP A 375 -20.95 -12.54 6.30
CA TRP A 375 -20.94 -13.28 7.56
C TRP A 375 -20.76 -12.33 8.75
N ALA A 376 -21.27 -12.72 9.90
CA ALA A 376 -21.03 -12.09 11.20
C ALA A 376 -21.09 -13.17 12.28
N HIS A 377 -20.39 -12.94 13.41
CA HIS A 377 -20.64 -13.72 14.61
C HIS A 377 -22.10 -13.54 15.07
N GLN A 378 -22.70 -14.59 15.65
CA GLN A 378 -24.10 -14.57 16.07
C GLN A 378 -24.39 -13.48 17.12
N ASP A 379 -23.40 -13.11 17.94
CA ASP A 379 -23.52 -12.10 18.97
C ASP A 379 -23.44 -10.65 18.44
N VAL A 380 -23.08 -10.44 17.17
CA VAL A 380 -22.99 -9.11 16.55
C VAL A 380 -24.39 -8.58 16.24
N LEU A 381 -24.71 -7.44 16.84
CA LEU A 381 -25.95 -6.70 16.61
C LEU A 381 -25.84 -5.87 15.33
N ASP A 382 -26.93 -5.80 14.56
CA ASP A 382 -27.00 -5.01 13.32
C ASP A 382 -27.12 -3.49 13.55
N PHE A 383 -26.51 -2.96 14.61
CA PHE A 383 -26.45 -1.53 14.92
C PHE A 383 -25.14 -0.93 14.42
N ASP A 384 -25.22 0.14 13.63
CA ASP A 384 -24.05 0.99 13.35
C ASP A 384 -23.79 1.98 14.50
N LEU A 385 -24.83 2.29 15.29
CA LEU A 385 -24.84 3.22 16.41
C LEU A 385 -25.95 2.84 17.40
N ILE A 386 -25.67 2.90 18.70
CA ILE A 386 -26.64 2.75 19.78
C ILE A 386 -26.76 4.06 20.56
N LYS A 387 -27.98 4.59 20.62
CA LYS A 387 -28.29 5.84 21.33
C LYS A 387 -28.64 5.58 22.79
N PHE A 388 -29.47 4.58 23.07
CA PHE A 388 -29.82 4.23 24.45
C PHE A 388 -29.65 2.74 24.71
N VAL A 389 -29.15 2.46 25.91
CA VAL A 389 -29.01 1.13 26.48
C VAL A 389 -29.66 1.14 27.86
N THR A 390 -30.51 0.16 28.12
CA THR A 390 -31.06 -0.07 29.45
C THR A 390 -31.04 -1.57 29.74
N PRO A 391 -30.13 -2.05 30.60
CA PRO A 391 -30.15 -3.43 31.07
C PRO A 391 -31.41 -3.70 31.90
N ASP A 392 -31.95 -4.89 31.77
CA ASP A 392 -33.03 -5.35 32.63
C ASP A 392 -32.47 -5.73 34.01
N PRO A 393 -33.02 -5.19 35.12
CA PRO A 393 -32.49 -5.48 36.46
C PRO A 393 -32.72 -6.92 36.92
N ASN A 394 -33.62 -7.67 36.27
CA ASN A 394 -34.10 -8.97 36.75
C ASN A 394 -33.94 -10.13 35.74
N THR A 395 -33.49 -9.86 34.51
CA THR A 395 -33.34 -10.87 33.45
C THR A 395 -32.04 -10.69 32.67
N SER A 396 -31.71 -11.65 31.79
CA SER A 396 -30.53 -11.57 30.91
C SER A 396 -30.82 -10.78 29.64
N GLU A 397 -31.57 -9.68 29.77
CA GLU A 397 -32.10 -8.92 28.64
C GLU A 397 -31.61 -7.47 28.68
N ILE A 398 -31.38 -6.89 27.51
CA ILE A 398 -31.00 -5.48 27.35
C ILE A 398 -31.93 -4.84 26.33
N PHE A 399 -32.42 -3.65 26.66
CA PHE A 399 -33.18 -2.81 25.75
C PHE A 399 -32.23 -1.87 25.01
N PHE A 400 -32.28 -1.91 23.68
CA PHE A 400 -31.47 -1.09 22.80
C PHE A 400 -32.35 -0.18 21.96
N TYR A 401 -31.98 1.10 21.88
CA TYR A 401 -32.49 2.01 20.87
C TYR A 401 -31.33 2.58 20.07
N GLY A 402 -31.27 2.28 18.78
CA GLY A 402 -30.14 2.61 17.93
C GLY A 402 -30.48 2.62 16.44
N ARG A 403 -29.51 2.99 15.61
CA ARG A 403 -29.61 3.02 14.16
C ARG A 403 -29.00 1.74 13.58
N LEU A 404 -29.73 1.09 12.69
CA LEU A 404 -29.28 -0.11 11.99
C LEU A 404 -28.38 0.25 10.81
N SER A 405 -27.68 -0.75 10.25
CA SER A 405 -26.86 -0.58 9.03
C SER A 405 -27.60 -0.02 7.81
N ASN A 406 -28.92 -0.19 7.74
CA ASN A 406 -29.77 0.39 6.68
C ASN A 406 -30.24 1.83 6.96
N GLY A 407 -29.76 2.46 8.04
CA GLY A 407 -30.10 3.82 8.44
C GLY A 407 -31.38 3.96 9.27
N ASN A 408 -32.18 2.91 9.44
CA ASN A 408 -33.41 2.97 10.24
C ASN A 408 -33.13 2.84 11.73
N TYR A 409 -33.88 3.57 12.57
CA TYR A 409 -33.85 3.37 14.01
C TYR A 409 -34.75 2.21 14.45
N LYS A 410 -34.30 1.48 15.48
CA LYS A 410 -35.07 0.40 16.11
C LYS A 410 -34.96 0.46 17.63
N LEU A 411 -36.09 0.18 18.28
CA LEU A 411 -36.17 -0.24 19.67
C LEU A 411 -36.29 -1.77 19.71
N LEU A 412 -35.30 -2.44 20.29
CA LEU A 412 -35.27 -3.90 20.41
C LEU A 412 -34.90 -4.35 21.81
N LYS A 413 -35.23 -5.60 22.10
CA LYS A 413 -34.89 -6.33 23.30
C LYS A 413 -34.00 -7.49 22.91
N TYR A 414 -32.84 -7.59 23.55
CA TYR A 414 -31.81 -8.58 23.23
C TYR A 414 -31.53 -9.45 24.45
N ASP A 415 -31.62 -10.76 24.28
CA ASP A 415 -31.20 -11.76 25.25
C ASP A 415 -29.74 -12.12 24.99
N TYR A 416 -28.85 -11.68 25.88
CA TYR A 416 -27.41 -11.89 25.72
C TYR A 416 -26.93 -13.27 26.17
N GLN A 417 -27.76 -14.04 26.89
CA GLN A 417 -27.49 -15.45 27.20
C GLN A 417 -27.71 -16.31 25.94
N ASN A 418 -28.85 -16.11 25.27
CA ASN A 418 -29.21 -16.87 24.06
C ASN A 418 -28.68 -16.26 22.76
N LYS A 419 -28.02 -15.10 22.83
CA LYS A 419 -27.50 -14.32 21.69
C LYS A 419 -28.57 -14.09 20.62
N ALA A 420 -29.73 -13.61 21.05
CA ALA A 420 -30.90 -13.46 20.17
C ALA A 420 -31.74 -12.23 20.50
N ILE A 421 -32.32 -11.63 19.46
CA ILE A 421 -33.34 -10.58 19.62
C ILE A 421 -34.63 -11.26 20.10
N SER A 422 -35.07 -10.96 21.32
CA SER A 422 -36.27 -11.55 21.91
C SER A 422 -37.54 -10.76 21.57
N ALA A 423 -37.42 -9.45 21.31
CA ALA A 423 -38.54 -8.62 20.86
C ALA A 423 -38.09 -7.39 20.06
N ILE A 424 -38.98 -6.86 19.21
CA ILE A 424 -38.83 -5.58 18.52
C ILE A 424 -40.10 -4.78 18.73
N ALA A 425 -39.98 -3.50 19.05
CA ALA A 425 -41.15 -2.66 19.31
C ALA A 425 -42.09 -2.63 18.10
N ASN A 426 -43.39 -2.83 18.36
CA ASN A 426 -44.43 -2.80 17.33
C ASN A 426 -44.78 -1.37 16.87
N LYS A 427 -44.43 -0.35 17.67
CA LYS A 427 -44.50 1.07 17.35
C LYS A 427 -43.17 1.71 17.70
N MET A 428 -42.56 2.43 16.77
CA MET A 428 -41.31 3.15 17.05
C MET A 428 -41.57 4.45 17.81
N PRO A 429 -40.61 4.92 18.63
CA PRO A 429 -40.67 6.25 19.19
C PRO A 429 -40.77 7.34 18.11
N GLU A 430 -41.65 8.33 18.32
CA GLU A 430 -41.90 9.41 17.34
C GLU A 430 -40.79 10.48 17.34
N ALA A 431 -40.13 10.64 18.49
CA ALA A 431 -39.01 11.54 18.69
C ALA A 431 -38.06 10.96 19.74
N THR A 432 -36.82 11.45 19.76
CA THR A 432 -35.82 11.08 20.76
C THR A 432 -35.37 12.31 21.53
N THR A 433 -35.27 12.21 22.85
CA THR A 433 -34.68 13.24 23.71
C THR A 433 -33.23 12.86 24.06
N SER A 434 -32.63 13.55 25.04
CA SER A 434 -31.37 13.16 25.69
C SER A 434 -31.57 12.28 26.93
N ILE A 435 -32.82 11.91 27.24
CA ILE A 435 -33.21 11.22 28.46
C ILE A 435 -33.16 9.71 28.23
N HIS A 436 -32.53 8.98 29.14
CA HIS A 436 -32.40 7.52 29.04
C HIS A 436 -33.74 6.81 29.16
N MET A 437 -33.85 5.67 28.50
CA MET A 437 -34.96 4.75 28.74
C MET A 437 -34.83 4.18 30.16
N GLN A 438 -35.96 3.95 30.81
CA GLN A 438 -35.99 3.32 32.13
C GLN A 438 -36.94 2.14 32.11
N VAL A 439 -36.54 1.03 32.71
CA VAL A 439 -37.39 -0.16 32.89
C VAL A 439 -37.74 -0.31 34.35
N HIS A 440 -39.03 -0.43 34.66
CA HIS A 440 -39.52 -0.53 36.03
C HIS A 440 -40.60 -1.60 36.13
N THR A 441 -40.70 -2.25 37.30
CA THR A 441 -41.81 -3.14 37.63
C THR A 441 -42.74 -2.43 38.61
N GLY A 442 -44.03 -2.34 38.26
CA GLY A 442 -45.06 -1.74 39.09
C GLY A 442 -46.38 -2.50 39.01
N GLU A 443 -47.47 -1.85 39.43
CA GLU A 443 -48.81 -2.46 39.45
C GLU A 443 -49.31 -2.82 38.03
N ASN A 444 -48.82 -2.13 37.01
CA ASN A 444 -49.20 -2.33 35.60
C ASN A 444 -48.28 -3.34 34.87
N GLY A 445 -47.52 -4.13 35.63
CA GLY A 445 -46.50 -5.04 35.13
C GLY A 445 -45.13 -4.39 34.97
N LYS A 446 -44.28 -5.02 34.17
CA LYS A 446 -42.94 -4.54 33.85
C LYS A 446 -43.00 -3.71 32.58
N GLU A 447 -42.57 -2.47 32.65
CA GLU A 447 -42.74 -1.51 31.56
C GLU A 447 -41.44 -0.77 31.25
N LEU A 448 -41.22 -0.50 29.97
CA LEU A 448 -40.15 0.35 29.47
C LEU A 448 -40.72 1.74 29.14
N PHE A 449 -40.12 2.77 29.73
CA PHE A 449 -40.49 4.17 29.55
C PHE A 449 -39.48 4.86 28.64
N PHE A 450 -39.99 5.48 27.58
CA PHE A 450 -39.19 6.21 26.59
C PHE A 450 -39.67 7.65 26.51
N ALA A 451 -38.81 8.62 26.84
CA ALA A 451 -39.18 10.03 26.84
C ALA A 451 -39.37 10.61 25.42
N GLN A 452 -40.46 11.35 25.22
CA GLN A 452 -40.89 11.95 23.96
C GLN A 452 -41.39 13.40 24.17
N GLY A 453 -40.48 14.29 24.50
CA GLY A 453 -40.79 15.71 24.76
C GLY A 453 -41.49 15.88 26.10
N ASN A 454 -42.80 16.15 26.08
CA ASN A 454 -43.64 16.34 27.27
C ASN A 454 -44.40 15.08 27.69
N ALA A 455 -44.00 13.90 27.20
CA ALA A 455 -44.65 12.64 27.53
C ALA A 455 -43.66 11.47 27.62
N LEU A 456 -44.13 10.36 28.18
CA LEU A 456 -43.46 9.06 28.14
C LEU A 456 -44.25 8.12 27.22
N ALA A 457 -43.61 7.54 26.21
CA ALA A 457 -44.12 6.36 25.54
C ALA A 457 -43.85 5.13 26.41
N VAL A 458 -44.89 4.33 26.65
CA VAL A 458 -44.83 3.16 27.53
C VAL A 458 -44.99 1.89 26.71
N TYR A 459 -44.04 0.98 26.89
CA TYR A 459 -44.04 -0.33 26.26
C TYR A 459 -44.13 -1.42 27.33
N ASP A 460 -44.76 -2.54 27.01
CA ASP A 460 -44.60 -3.75 27.80
C ASP A 460 -43.15 -4.23 27.68
N ALA A 461 -42.45 -4.40 28.80
CA ALA A 461 -41.05 -4.80 28.78
C ALA A 461 -40.86 -6.28 28.39
N GLY A 462 -41.92 -7.09 28.43
CA GLY A 462 -41.91 -8.49 28.02
C GLY A 462 -41.72 -8.64 26.52
N ASP A 463 -42.57 -8.00 25.72
CA ASP A 463 -42.65 -8.17 24.26
C ASP A 463 -42.45 -6.88 23.44
N LEU A 464 -42.15 -5.75 24.09
CA LEU A 464 -42.04 -4.42 23.50
C LEU A 464 -43.31 -3.95 22.75
N SER A 465 -44.47 -4.49 23.10
CA SER A 465 -45.73 -3.95 22.60
C SER A 465 -45.99 -2.56 23.18
N TYR A 466 -46.29 -1.59 22.32
CA TYR A 466 -46.68 -0.25 22.72
C TYR A 466 -48.02 -0.31 23.46
N LYS A 467 -48.06 0.24 24.67
CA LYS A 467 -49.26 0.26 25.50
C LYS A 467 -50.01 1.58 25.34
N TYR A 468 -49.36 2.70 25.67
CA TYR A 468 -49.96 4.04 25.64
C TYR A 468 -48.89 5.12 25.84
N ARG A 469 -49.34 6.39 25.88
CA ARG A 469 -48.53 7.59 26.11
C ARG A 469 -48.99 8.24 27.43
N LEU A 470 -48.05 8.53 28.32
CA LEU A 470 -48.29 9.27 29.57
C LEU A 470 -47.90 10.73 29.34
N GLU A 471 -48.89 11.60 29.19
CA GLU A 471 -48.66 13.04 29.00
C GLU A 471 -48.68 13.78 30.34
N LEU A 472 -47.83 14.79 30.48
CA LEU A 472 -47.88 15.69 31.62
C LEU A 472 -49.00 16.73 31.38
N GLU A 473 -49.96 16.80 32.31
CA GLU A 473 -50.97 17.86 32.31
C GLU A 473 -50.29 19.24 32.30
N ASN A 474 -50.79 20.16 31.46
CA ASN A 474 -50.22 21.49 31.21
C ASN A 474 -48.92 21.55 30.36
N GLY A 475 -48.53 20.47 29.70
CA GLY A 475 -47.61 20.53 28.55
C GLY A 475 -46.18 21.01 28.84
N ALA A 476 -45.74 20.99 30.10
CA ALA A 476 -44.36 21.33 30.44
C ALA A 476 -43.39 20.32 29.81
N PHE A 477 -42.44 20.81 29.03
CA PHE A 477 -41.31 20.02 28.58
C PHE A 477 -40.45 19.64 29.80
N PHE A 478 -40.06 18.39 29.93
CA PHE A 478 -39.19 17.94 31.02
C PHE A 478 -37.81 17.53 30.48
N TYR A 479 -36.78 17.72 31.30
CA TYR A 479 -35.39 17.41 30.95
C TYR A 479 -34.90 16.10 31.54
N ASP A 480 -35.58 15.58 32.55
CA ASP A 480 -35.38 14.23 33.08
C ASP A 480 -36.63 13.76 33.83
N PHE A 481 -36.74 12.45 34.07
CA PHE A 481 -37.78 11.85 34.90
C PHE A 481 -37.21 10.73 35.77
N ALA A 482 -37.91 10.43 36.86
CA ALA A 482 -37.57 9.32 37.73
C ALA A 482 -38.83 8.63 38.26
N TYR A 483 -38.82 7.29 38.26
CA TYR A 483 -39.80 6.52 38.99
C TYR A 483 -39.39 6.39 40.46
N LEU A 484 -40.31 6.72 41.38
CA LEU A 484 -40.05 6.75 42.82
C LEU A 484 -40.69 5.57 43.58
N GLY A 485 -41.38 4.67 42.87
CA GLY A 485 -42.21 3.63 43.49
C GLY A 485 -43.65 4.10 43.74
N ASN A 486 -44.54 3.19 44.12
CA ASN A 486 -45.95 3.46 44.41
C ASN A 486 -46.69 4.25 43.30
N ASN A 487 -46.36 3.98 42.04
CA ASN A 487 -46.86 4.73 40.88
C ASN A 487 -46.55 6.24 40.90
N VAL A 488 -45.62 6.71 41.74
CA VAL A 488 -45.18 8.11 41.78
C VAL A 488 -44.00 8.31 40.83
N PHE A 489 -44.10 9.35 40.01
CA PHE A 489 -43.06 9.80 39.10
C PHE A 489 -42.65 11.21 39.45
N SER A 490 -41.37 11.51 39.34
CA SER A 490 -40.85 12.86 39.40
C SER A 490 -40.32 13.30 38.04
N PHE A 491 -40.51 14.57 37.73
CA PHE A 491 -40.03 15.22 36.51
C PHE A 491 -39.36 16.54 36.88
N THR A 492 -38.43 17.00 36.06
CA THR A 492 -37.80 18.32 36.26
C THR A 492 -37.81 19.11 34.97
N ASP A 493 -38.10 20.41 35.07
CA ASP A 493 -37.86 21.39 34.02
C ASP A 493 -36.66 22.29 34.40
N SER A 494 -36.55 23.49 33.82
CA SER A 494 -35.45 24.41 34.10
C SER A 494 -35.60 25.22 35.39
N LYS A 495 -36.70 25.07 36.12
CA LYS A 495 -37.04 25.89 37.30
C LYS A 495 -37.56 25.06 38.47
N LYS A 496 -38.24 23.95 38.20
CA LYS A 496 -39.01 23.21 39.18
C LYS A 496 -38.83 21.71 39.02
N ILE A 497 -38.94 21.04 40.16
CA ILE A 497 -39.24 19.62 40.25
C ILE A 497 -40.76 19.46 40.43
N PHE A 498 -41.32 18.45 39.76
CA PHE A 498 -42.72 18.08 39.81
C PHE A 498 -42.84 16.63 40.24
N THR A 499 -43.96 16.28 40.85
CA THR A 499 -44.36 14.90 41.14
C THR A 499 -45.77 14.64 40.63
N PHE A 500 -45.94 13.44 40.08
CA PHE A 500 -47.21 12.96 39.54
C PHE A 500 -47.49 11.56 40.06
N LYS A 501 -48.77 11.27 40.30
CA LYS A 501 -49.24 9.93 40.58
C LYS A 501 -49.81 9.36 39.31
N ARG A 502 -49.36 8.18 38.93
CA ARG A 502 -49.91 7.47 37.79
C ARG A 502 -51.17 6.72 38.19
N THR A 503 -52.21 6.90 37.37
CA THR A 503 -53.48 6.18 37.42
C THR A 503 -53.75 5.60 36.03
N ASN A 504 -53.48 4.29 35.86
CA ASN A 504 -53.52 3.63 34.54
C ASN A 504 -52.65 4.34 33.49
N SER A 505 -53.29 4.98 32.49
CA SER A 505 -52.65 5.68 31.37
C SER A 505 -52.62 7.20 31.53
N SER A 506 -52.86 7.73 32.74
CA SER A 506 -52.77 9.16 33.05
C SER A 506 -51.79 9.45 34.19
N LEU A 507 -51.25 10.68 34.18
CA LEU A 507 -50.44 11.24 35.26
C LEU A 507 -51.22 12.36 35.93
N GLU A 508 -51.57 12.18 37.20
CA GLU A 508 -52.24 13.19 38.03
C GLU A 508 -51.19 14.00 38.78
N PHE A 509 -51.24 15.32 38.67
CA PHE A 509 -50.31 16.21 39.36
C PHE A 509 -50.47 16.12 40.89
N ILE A 510 -49.36 16.06 41.62
CA ILE A 510 -49.34 16.03 43.09
C ILE A 510 -48.78 17.36 43.65
N ALA A 511 -47.52 17.65 43.33
CA ALA A 511 -46.80 18.78 43.89
C ALA A 511 -45.71 19.31 42.95
N GLU A 512 -45.32 20.56 43.15
CA GLU A 512 -44.16 21.19 42.51
C GLU A 512 -43.33 21.97 43.53
N LYS A 513 -42.03 22.11 43.27
CA LYS A 513 -41.14 22.95 44.09
C LYS A 513 -40.03 23.57 43.25
N PRO A 514 -39.69 24.86 43.47
CA PRO A 514 -38.56 25.47 42.76
C PRO A 514 -37.22 24.91 43.21
N HIS A 515 -36.24 24.87 42.30
CA HIS A 515 -34.84 24.55 42.56
C HIS A 515 -33.95 25.77 42.24
N PHE A 516 -33.00 25.65 41.31
CA PHE A 516 -32.28 26.76 40.68
C PHE A 516 -33.23 27.86 40.19
N THR A 517 -33.13 29.05 40.79
CA THR A 517 -33.88 30.26 40.40
C THR A 517 -33.07 31.17 39.47
N THR A 518 -31.74 31.07 39.52
CA THR A 518 -30.80 31.63 38.56
C THR A 518 -30.16 30.49 37.79
N HIS A 519 -30.62 30.24 36.56
CA HIS A 519 -30.20 29.09 35.77
C HIS A 519 -29.14 29.42 34.72
N TYR A 520 -28.22 28.49 34.46
CA TYR A 520 -27.34 28.51 33.29
C TYR A 520 -27.99 27.78 32.11
N GLY A 521 -28.98 28.41 31.50
CA GLY A 521 -29.68 27.86 30.33
C GLY A 521 -30.88 26.97 30.70
N ASN A 522 -31.59 26.55 29.65
CA ASN A 522 -32.90 25.92 29.80
C ASN A 522 -32.85 24.40 29.76
N THR A 523 -31.73 23.73 29.47
CA THR A 523 -31.68 22.27 29.24
C THR A 523 -30.72 21.58 30.21
N TYR A 524 -30.61 20.25 30.17
CA TYR A 524 -29.57 19.47 30.88
C TYR A 524 -29.71 19.41 32.41
N TYR A 525 -30.96 19.40 32.89
CA TYR A 525 -31.29 19.07 34.27
C TYR A 525 -31.40 17.57 34.42
N HIS A 526 -30.90 17.04 35.54
CA HIS A 526 -30.89 15.62 35.85
C HIS A 526 -31.54 15.34 37.19
N LEU A 527 -32.30 14.26 37.25
CA LEU A 527 -32.88 13.71 38.46
C LEU A 527 -32.09 12.48 38.90
N LEU A 528 -31.71 12.42 40.17
CA LEU A 528 -31.09 11.25 40.77
C LEU A 528 -31.83 10.86 42.06
N PRO A 529 -32.74 9.87 41.98
CA PRO A 529 -33.34 9.28 43.18
C PRO A 529 -32.27 8.61 44.03
N LEU A 530 -32.35 8.85 45.33
CA LEU A 530 -31.51 8.26 46.36
C LEU A 530 -32.37 7.36 47.27
N LYS A 531 -31.73 6.73 48.26
CA LYS A 531 -32.46 6.06 49.35
C LYS A 531 -33.24 7.07 50.21
N ASN A 532 -34.06 6.55 51.13
CA ASN A 532 -34.78 7.34 52.14
C ASN A 532 -35.68 8.42 51.54
N ASP A 533 -36.32 8.14 50.40
CA ASP A 533 -37.25 9.06 49.76
C ASP A 533 -36.59 10.40 49.35
N GLU A 534 -35.26 10.42 49.16
CA GLU A 534 -34.52 11.61 48.73
C GLU A 534 -34.30 11.63 47.21
N ILE A 535 -34.24 12.82 46.61
CA ILE A 535 -33.90 13.02 45.20
C ILE A 535 -32.99 14.24 45.04
N LEU A 536 -32.02 14.13 44.14
CA LEU A 536 -31.19 15.25 43.71
C LEU A 536 -31.69 15.81 42.37
N VAL A 537 -31.74 17.14 42.29
CA VAL A 537 -31.89 17.89 41.05
C VAL A 537 -30.61 18.65 40.79
N GLY A 538 -29.90 18.27 39.72
CA GLY A 538 -28.63 18.89 39.34
C GLY A 538 -28.67 19.43 37.93
N HIS A 539 -27.72 20.31 37.62
CA HIS A 539 -27.53 20.87 36.27
C HIS A 539 -26.03 20.88 35.93
N TYR A 540 -25.70 20.68 34.65
CA TYR A 540 -24.31 20.42 34.23
C TYR A 540 -23.31 21.55 34.56
N GLN A 541 -23.78 22.80 34.64
CA GLN A 541 -22.95 23.96 34.99
C GLN A 541 -22.92 24.26 36.49
N GLU A 542 -23.77 23.63 37.29
CA GLU A 542 -23.91 23.94 38.71
C GLU A 542 -22.89 23.18 39.55
N ALA A 543 -22.37 23.83 40.59
CA ALA A 543 -21.35 23.24 41.47
C ALA A 543 -21.92 22.21 42.45
N GLY A 544 -23.23 22.21 42.65
CA GLY A 544 -23.95 21.28 43.51
C GLY A 544 -25.32 20.93 42.93
N SER A 545 -26.11 20.21 43.71
CA SER A 545 -27.48 19.82 43.37
C SER A 545 -28.43 20.23 44.48
N TYR A 546 -29.68 20.49 44.14
CA TYR A 546 -30.73 20.64 45.13
C TYR A 546 -31.18 19.26 45.60
N LYS A 547 -31.26 19.07 46.91
CA LYS A 547 -31.83 17.88 47.52
C LYS A 547 -33.26 18.13 47.96
N PHE A 548 -34.14 17.22 47.61
CA PHE A 548 -35.52 17.19 48.07
C PHE A 548 -35.84 15.84 48.72
N SER A 549 -36.85 15.83 49.58
CA SER A 549 -37.46 14.60 50.10
C SER A 549 -38.88 14.49 49.55
N ILE A 550 -39.21 13.36 48.93
CA ILE A 550 -40.49 13.08 48.30
C ILE A 550 -41.11 11.86 48.97
N ASN A 551 -42.13 12.08 49.80
CA ASN A 551 -42.76 10.97 50.52
C ASN A 551 -43.49 9.99 49.58
N THR A 552 -43.98 8.88 50.14
CA THR A 552 -44.70 7.82 49.40
C THR A 552 -45.99 8.29 48.71
N MET A 553 -46.54 9.45 49.12
CA MET A 553 -47.70 10.10 48.48
C MET A 553 -47.29 11.08 47.39
N GLY A 554 -45.99 11.31 47.18
CA GLY A 554 -45.44 12.22 46.17
C GLY A 554 -45.32 13.68 46.61
N GLU A 555 -45.53 14.01 47.88
CA GLU A 555 -45.40 15.40 48.36
C GLU A 555 -43.91 15.79 48.50
N ILE A 556 -43.56 16.99 48.04
CA ILE A 556 -42.17 17.48 47.99
C ILE A 556 -41.84 18.37 49.19
N SER A 557 -40.82 18.00 49.96
CA SER A 557 -40.25 18.77 51.07
C SER A 557 -38.74 19.00 50.89
N GLY A 558 -38.10 19.80 51.76
CA GLY A 558 -36.68 20.14 51.63
C GLY A 558 -36.39 21.21 50.57
N GLY A 559 -35.23 21.15 49.90
CA GLY A 559 -34.81 22.09 48.86
C GLY A 559 -33.51 22.82 49.18
N GLU A 560 -32.60 22.15 49.88
CA GLU A 560 -31.27 22.64 50.20
C GLU A 560 -30.24 22.28 49.12
N LEU A 561 -29.25 23.15 48.93
CA LEU A 561 -28.14 22.89 48.03
C LEU A 561 -27.12 21.97 48.72
N VAL A 562 -26.75 20.89 48.05
CA VAL A 562 -25.75 19.91 48.50
C VAL A 562 -24.57 19.83 47.54
N ASN A 563 -23.39 19.48 48.06
CA ASN A 563 -22.14 19.46 47.29
C ASN A 563 -21.95 18.15 46.48
N ILE A 564 -22.98 17.77 45.73
CA ILE A 564 -22.92 16.65 44.77
C ILE A 564 -23.32 17.21 43.40
N PRO A 565 -22.38 17.47 42.49
CA PRO A 565 -22.70 17.99 41.17
C PRO A 565 -23.09 16.87 40.18
N LEU A 566 -24.12 17.11 39.36
CA LEU A 566 -24.53 16.23 38.25
C LEU A 566 -24.08 16.86 36.91
N LYS A 567 -22.80 16.68 36.54
CA LYS A 567 -22.11 17.48 35.50
C LYS A 567 -22.40 17.15 34.01
N SER A 568 -23.48 16.44 33.67
CA SER A 568 -23.64 15.93 32.29
C SER A 568 -24.42 16.84 31.34
N ARG A 569 -23.89 17.09 30.13
CA ARG A 569 -24.63 17.78 29.04
C ARG A 569 -25.58 16.85 28.29
N SER A 570 -25.25 15.59 28.16
CA SER A 570 -26.05 14.64 27.40
C SER A 570 -25.85 13.28 28.04
N GLN A 571 -26.95 12.53 28.18
CA GLN A 571 -26.95 11.28 28.89
C GLN A 571 -26.59 11.41 30.37
N LYS A 572 -27.09 10.53 31.22
CA LYS A 572 -26.80 10.61 32.66
C LYS A 572 -25.42 10.01 32.91
N LYS A 573 -24.45 10.84 33.29
CA LYS A 573 -23.06 10.44 33.60
C LYS A 573 -22.84 10.34 35.10
N THR A 574 -23.76 9.66 35.79
CA THR A 574 -23.65 9.40 37.23
C THR A 574 -24.06 7.98 37.57
N LEU A 575 -23.37 7.40 38.55
CA LEU A 575 -23.68 6.09 39.13
C LEU A 575 -23.97 6.28 40.62
N TYR A 576 -24.97 5.57 41.13
CA TYR A 576 -25.39 5.67 42.52
C TYR A 576 -25.40 4.28 43.17
N SER A 577 -24.63 4.12 44.24
CA SER A 577 -24.66 2.94 45.07
C SER A 577 -25.61 3.16 46.26
N ARG A 578 -26.73 2.43 46.26
CA ARG A 578 -27.67 2.44 47.38
C ARG A 578 -27.07 1.82 48.63
N ASP A 579 -26.33 0.72 48.49
CA ASP A 579 -25.81 -0.06 49.60
C ASP A 579 -24.63 0.65 50.29
N GLN A 580 -23.73 1.26 49.49
CA GLN A 580 -22.56 1.97 50.00
C GLN A 580 -22.78 3.48 50.22
N ASN A 581 -23.93 4.01 49.80
CA ASN A 581 -24.31 5.41 50.03
C ASN A 581 -23.35 6.43 49.40
N TYR A 582 -23.03 6.24 48.12
CA TYR A 582 -22.23 7.19 47.36
C TYR A 582 -22.77 7.42 45.95
N VAL A 583 -22.41 8.55 45.38
CA VAL A 583 -22.59 8.88 43.95
C VAL A 583 -21.22 9.08 43.32
N ILE A 584 -21.05 8.56 42.10
CA ILE A 584 -19.90 8.86 41.25
C ILE A 584 -20.37 9.81 40.15
N ASN A 585 -19.64 10.92 40.00
CA ASN A 585 -19.71 11.76 38.81
C ASN A 585 -18.67 11.26 37.81
N LEU A 586 -19.14 10.65 36.72
CA LEU A 586 -18.28 9.96 35.73
C LEU A 586 -17.50 10.92 34.83
N LEU A 587 -17.86 12.21 34.77
CA LEU A 587 -17.13 13.20 33.97
C LEU A 587 -15.90 13.73 34.70
N GLU A 588 -15.96 13.77 36.03
CA GLU A 588 -14.85 14.24 36.86
C GLU A 588 -14.13 13.09 37.60
N ASN A 589 -14.64 11.86 37.47
CA ASN A 589 -14.22 10.70 38.25
C ASN A 589 -14.19 10.96 39.76
N LYS A 590 -15.20 11.68 40.27
CA LYS A 590 -15.29 12.05 41.70
C LYS A 590 -16.37 11.26 42.42
N LEU A 591 -16.02 10.77 43.61
CA LEU A 591 -16.89 10.06 44.53
C LEU A 591 -17.41 11.03 45.60
N PHE A 592 -18.72 10.97 45.88
CA PHE A 592 -19.38 11.79 46.90
C PHE A 592 -20.25 10.91 47.81
N SER A 593 -20.24 11.19 49.12
CA SER A 593 -21.12 10.51 50.06
C SER A 593 -22.54 11.03 49.93
N THR A 594 -23.55 10.15 49.92
CA THR A 594 -24.96 10.55 50.05
C THR A 594 -25.43 10.56 51.51
N LEU A 595 -24.55 10.31 52.47
CA LEU A 595 -24.85 10.47 53.91
C LEU A 595 -24.48 11.87 54.38
N THR A 596 -23.26 12.32 54.05
CA THR A 596 -22.75 13.63 54.45
C THR A 596 -22.85 14.67 53.36
N TYR A 597 -23.08 14.26 52.10
CA TYR A 597 -23.10 15.13 50.93
C TYR A 597 -21.76 15.83 50.64
N GLU A 598 -20.67 15.19 51.04
CA GLU A 598 -19.30 15.67 50.87
C GLU A 598 -18.50 14.81 49.88
N PHE A 599 -17.47 15.42 49.31
CA PHE A 599 -16.49 14.77 48.45
C PHE A 599 -15.66 13.74 49.23
N GLN A 600 -15.55 12.52 48.71
CA GLN A 600 -14.82 11.41 49.35
C GLN A 600 -13.47 11.12 48.69
N GLY A 601 -13.30 11.45 47.40
CA GLY A 601 -12.08 11.17 46.67
C GLY A 601 -12.30 11.12 45.15
N SER A 602 -11.21 10.99 44.41
CA SER A 602 -11.24 10.79 42.95
C SER A 602 -10.81 9.37 42.59
N LEU A 603 -11.38 8.83 41.53
CA LEU A 603 -10.99 7.55 40.96
C LEU A 603 -9.85 7.76 39.97
N GLU A 604 -8.75 7.06 40.20
CA GLU A 604 -7.66 6.95 39.22
C GLU A 604 -7.90 5.79 38.25
N HIS A 605 -8.70 4.79 38.63
CA HIS A 605 -9.05 3.65 37.78
C HIS A 605 -10.47 3.15 38.07
N PRO A 606 -11.19 2.62 37.06
CA PRO A 606 -10.95 2.80 35.62
C PRO A 606 -10.95 4.30 35.23
N TYR A 607 -10.30 4.67 34.12
CA TYR A 607 -10.35 6.06 33.63
C TYR A 607 -11.76 6.44 33.18
N PHE A 608 -12.51 5.48 32.63
CA PHE A 608 -13.89 5.67 32.20
C PHE A 608 -14.80 4.64 32.91
N PRO A 609 -15.23 4.93 34.14
CA PRO A 609 -16.21 4.11 34.85
C PRO A 609 -17.56 4.16 34.11
N SER A 610 -18.24 3.02 34.08
CA SER A 610 -19.52 2.86 33.40
C SER A 610 -20.55 2.03 34.16
N GLY A 611 -20.12 1.30 35.21
CA GLY A 611 -21.00 0.56 36.10
C GLY A 611 -20.44 0.41 37.50
N ILE A 612 -21.28 -0.09 38.39
CA ILE A 612 -20.93 -0.48 39.76
C ILE A 612 -21.53 -1.86 40.03
N SER A 613 -20.92 -2.63 40.93
CA SER A 613 -21.56 -3.84 41.44
C SER A 613 -22.81 -3.50 42.26
N ARG A 614 -23.72 -4.46 42.40
CA ARG A 614 -24.96 -4.42 43.17
C ARG A 614 -24.71 -4.03 44.62
N ASN A 615 -23.71 -4.65 45.24
CA ASN A 615 -23.28 -4.31 46.60
C ASN A 615 -22.50 -2.98 46.68
N GLY A 616 -22.17 -2.38 45.53
CA GLY A 616 -21.47 -1.11 45.40
C GLY A 616 -19.98 -1.13 45.72
N ASN A 617 -19.38 -2.28 45.97
CA ASN A 617 -17.95 -2.37 46.32
C ASN A 617 -17.03 -2.27 45.10
N LEU A 618 -17.52 -2.64 43.92
CA LEU A 618 -16.73 -2.67 42.69
C LEU A 618 -17.18 -1.55 41.74
N ILE A 619 -16.20 -0.85 41.17
CA ILE A 619 -16.39 0.07 40.05
C ILE A 619 -15.93 -0.61 38.76
N LEU A 620 -16.81 -0.62 37.76
CA LEU A 620 -16.62 -1.31 36.49
C LEU A 620 -16.39 -0.28 35.38
N GLY A 621 -15.42 -0.52 34.52
CA GLY A 621 -15.11 0.40 33.43
C GLY A 621 -14.02 -0.09 32.49
N SER A 622 -13.53 0.82 31.67
CA SER A 622 -12.38 0.60 30.80
C SER A 622 -11.52 1.87 30.75
N ASN A 623 -10.41 1.79 30.02
CA ASN A 623 -9.58 2.96 29.70
C ASN A 623 -9.81 3.44 28.26
N ASN A 624 -10.88 2.97 27.60
CA ASN A 624 -11.25 3.39 26.25
C ASN A 624 -11.92 4.77 26.34
N ASP A 625 -11.21 5.81 25.90
CA ASP A 625 -11.70 7.19 26.00
C ASP A 625 -12.81 7.47 24.98
N PRO A 626 -14.04 7.76 25.44
CA PRO A 626 -15.15 7.99 24.54
C PRO A 626 -15.09 9.32 23.77
N GLN A 627 -14.11 10.17 24.04
CA GLN A 627 -13.88 11.46 23.36
C GLN A 627 -12.60 11.46 22.51
N GLU A 628 -11.73 10.47 22.66
CA GLU A 628 -10.50 10.39 21.87
C GLU A 628 -10.82 10.07 20.40
N TYR A 629 -10.08 10.67 19.47
CA TYR A 629 -10.17 10.30 18.06
C TYR A 629 -9.55 8.92 17.84
N VAL A 630 -10.32 8.02 17.25
CA VAL A 630 -9.83 6.66 16.99
C VAL A 630 -8.83 6.68 15.85
N THR A 631 -7.60 6.33 16.17
CA THR A 631 -6.53 6.00 15.22
C THR A 631 -5.95 4.62 15.56
N ASN A 632 -5.00 4.14 14.76
CA ASN A 632 -4.29 2.89 15.06
C ASN A 632 -3.50 3.00 16.39
N GLU A 633 -3.02 4.19 16.74
CA GLU A 633 -2.21 4.49 17.92
C GLU A 633 -3.03 4.84 19.18
N SER A 634 -4.35 5.03 19.05
CA SER A 634 -5.23 5.37 20.18
C SER A 634 -5.16 4.33 21.32
N ILE A 635 -5.33 4.79 22.56
CA ILE A 635 -5.10 3.98 23.79
C ILE A 635 -6.15 2.87 24.02
N HIS A 636 -7.10 2.72 23.10
CA HIS A 636 -8.18 1.77 23.23
C HIS A 636 -7.67 0.32 23.27
N GLU A 637 -8.10 -0.43 24.28
CA GLU A 637 -7.72 -1.81 24.54
C GLU A 637 -8.96 -2.72 24.62
N LYS A 638 -8.78 -4.00 24.30
CA LYS A 638 -9.76 -5.05 24.55
C LYS A 638 -9.67 -5.55 25.99
N LYS A 639 -9.85 -4.64 26.95
CA LYS A 639 -9.74 -4.97 28.38
C LYS A 639 -10.76 -4.23 29.25
N ALA A 640 -11.38 -4.98 30.15
CA ALA A 640 -12.14 -4.47 31.26
C ALA A 640 -11.22 -4.11 32.45
N ARG A 641 -11.70 -3.21 33.30
CA ARG A 641 -11.06 -2.83 34.56
C ARG A 641 -12.11 -2.84 35.67
N VAL A 642 -11.78 -3.53 36.75
CA VAL A 642 -12.62 -3.65 37.95
C VAL A 642 -11.83 -3.09 39.13
N TYR A 643 -12.32 -2.00 39.71
CA TYR A 643 -11.70 -1.37 40.87
C TYR A 643 -12.48 -1.71 42.14
N ASP A 644 -11.81 -2.30 43.12
CA ASP A 644 -12.38 -2.64 44.42
C ASP A 644 -12.17 -1.49 45.41
N LEU A 645 -13.26 -0.84 45.84
CA LEU A 645 -13.23 0.26 46.80
C LEU A 645 -12.80 -0.15 48.22
N THR A 646 -12.89 -1.44 48.56
CA THR A 646 -12.54 -1.94 49.89
C THR A 646 -11.05 -2.23 50.00
N THR A 647 -10.43 -2.74 48.93
CA THR A 647 -9.00 -3.06 48.91
C THR A 647 -8.14 -2.03 48.17
N ASN A 648 -8.76 -1.12 47.43
CA ASN A 648 -8.12 -0.20 46.48
C ASN A 648 -7.28 -0.91 45.40
N ASN A 649 -7.68 -2.12 44.99
CA ASN A 649 -6.99 -2.88 43.95
C ASN A 649 -7.74 -2.77 42.61
N VAL A 650 -6.98 -2.82 41.51
CA VAL A 650 -7.52 -2.87 40.15
C VAL A 650 -7.24 -4.23 39.54
N THR A 651 -8.30 -4.92 39.12
CA THR A 651 -8.22 -6.13 38.30
C THR A 651 -8.39 -5.78 36.82
N THR A 652 -7.55 -6.35 35.97
CA THR A 652 -7.57 -6.19 34.51
C THR A 652 -7.95 -7.50 33.87
N ILE A 653 -8.94 -7.49 32.97
CA ILE A 653 -9.49 -8.70 32.36
C ILE A 653 -9.56 -8.49 30.85
N ASP A 654 -9.08 -9.46 30.08
CA ASP A 654 -9.17 -9.41 28.62
C ASP A 654 -10.63 -9.62 28.17
N THR A 655 -11.04 -8.85 27.16
CA THR A 655 -12.38 -8.93 26.56
C THR A 655 -12.27 -9.31 25.08
N LYS A 656 -13.38 -9.78 24.51
CA LYS A 656 -13.46 -10.16 23.09
C LYS A 656 -13.36 -8.94 22.15
N GLY A 657 -13.80 -7.78 22.62
CA GLY A 657 -13.79 -6.51 21.89
C GLY A 657 -13.40 -5.34 22.78
N TYR A 658 -13.58 -4.12 22.27
CA TYR A 658 -13.27 -2.88 22.99
C TYR A 658 -14.49 -2.49 23.85
N PRO A 659 -14.43 -2.60 25.18
CA PRO A 659 -15.57 -2.37 26.05
C PRO A 659 -15.94 -0.88 26.16
N HIS A 660 -17.24 -0.59 26.04
CA HIS A 660 -17.83 0.76 26.12
C HIS A 660 -18.73 0.97 27.33
N LEU A 661 -19.44 -0.08 27.75
CA LEU A 661 -20.33 -0.06 28.91
C LEU A 661 -20.17 -1.39 29.64
N LEU A 662 -19.90 -1.32 30.94
CA LEU A 662 -19.85 -2.47 31.83
C LEU A 662 -20.90 -2.32 32.92
N PHE A 663 -21.55 -3.41 33.28
CA PHE A 663 -22.48 -3.47 34.41
C PHE A 663 -22.52 -4.88 34.99
N GLU A 664 -22.96 -5.02 36.24
CA GLU A 664 -23.23 -6.32 36.83
C GLU A 664 -24.70 -6.71 36.58
N ASN A 665 -24.93 -7.94 36.12
CA ASN A 665 -26.28 -8.42 35.86
C ASN A 665 -27.00 -8.95 37.12
N HIS A 666 -28.14 -9.62 36.90
CA HIS A 666 -28.94 -10.17 37.98
C HIS A 666 -28.39 -11.43 38.64
N LEU A 667 -27.40 -12.07 38.02
CA LEU A 667 -26.70 -13.27 38.50
C LEU A 667 -25.36 -12.95 39.17
N GLY A 668 -24.93 -11.68 39.16
CA GLY A 668 -23.62 -11.25 39.66
C GLY A 668 -22.48 -11.35 38.64
N GLU A 669 -22.81 -11.55 37.37
CA GLU A 669 -21.83 -11.61 36.27
C GLU A 669 -21.56 -10.20 35.74
N ILE A 670 -20.32 -9.92 35.35
CA ILE A 670 -19.95 -8.66 34.68
C ILE A 670 -20.27 -8.79 33.21
N ILE A 671 -21.11 -7.90 32.70
CA ILE A 671 -21.49 -7.82 31.30
C ILE A 671 -20.80 -6.63 30.66
N SER A 672 -20.29 -6.82 29.45
CA SER A 672 -19.76 -5.74 28.62
C SER A 672 -20.53 -5.60 27.32
N ILE A 673 -20.77 -4.35 26.94
CA ILE A 673 -21.16 -3.99 25.58
C ILE A 673 -19.92 -3.45 24.88
N SER A 674 -19.46 -4.19 23.89
CA SER A 674 -18.17 -4.01 23.24
C SER A 674 -18.34 -3.73 21.76
N SER A 675 -17.32 -3.13 21.15
CA SER A 675 -17.18 -3.06 19.69
C SER A 675 -16.06 -3.97 19.19
N GLY A 676 -16.21 -4.54 18.00
CA GLY A 676 -15.21 -5.42 17.38
C GLY A 676 -13.95 -4.66 16.97
N PHE A 677 -14.12 -3.43 16.48
CA PHE A 677 -13.04 -2.49 16.17
C PHE A 677 -13.00 -1.35 17.18
N LYS A 678 -11.89 -0.59 17.22
CA LYS A 678 -11.83 0.62 18.03
C LYS A 678 -12.93 1.59 17.60
N ARG A 679 -13.55 2.24 18.57
CA ARG A 679 -14.69 3.15 18.38
C ARG A 679 -14.64 4.15 19.53
N GLN A 680 -15.06 5.39 19.29
CA GLN A 680 -15.11 6.40 20.36
C GLN A 680 -16.19 6.00 21.37
N SER A 681 -17.45 5.91 20.94
CA SER A 681 -18.54 5.50 21.82
C SER A 681 -19.59 4.69 21.07
N LEU A 682 -20.49 4.03 21.81
CA LEU A 682 -21.68 3.38 21.23
C LEU A 682 -22.53 4.34 20.36
N GLU A 683 -22.49 5.64 20.66
CA GLU A 683 -23.18 6.69 19.90
C GLU A 683 -22.41 7.16 18.65
N SER A 684 -21.22 6.64 18.39
CA SER A 684 -20.44 6.97 17.20
C SER A 684 -20.81 6.03 16.06
N THR A 685 -20.89 6.53 14.83
CA THR A 685 -21.16 5.67 13.66
C THR A 685 -19.91 4.87 13.28
N SER A 686 -20.09 3.60 12.91
CA SER A 686 -19.07 2.77 12.25
C SER A 686 -19.50 2.47 10.80
N PRO A 687 -18.56 2.28 9.85
CA PRO A 687 -18.89 1.85 8.49
C PRO A 687 -19.66 0.54 8.44
N LYS A 688 -19.44 -0.34 9.42
CA LYS A 688 -20.13 -1.63 9.55
C LYS A 688 -20.52 -1.90 11.01
N PRO A 689 -21.65 -2.58 11.25
CA PRO A 689 -22.04 -3.01 12.59
C PRO A 689 -20.98 -3.92 13.21
N ASP A 690 -20.54 -3.58 14.41
CA ASP A 690 -19.53 -4.31 15.17
C ASP A 690 -19.82 -4.32 16.67
N ILE A 691 -21.02 -3.93 17.08
CA ILE A 691 -21.42 -3.91 18.49
C ILE A 691 -21.95 -5.28 18.88
N PHE A 692 -21.52 -5.79 20.03
CA PHE A 692 -21.99 -7.05 20.59
C PHE A 692 -21.99 -6.97 22.12
N VAL A 693 -22.60 -7.97 22.76
CA VAL A 693 -22.65 -8.10 24.22
C VAL A 693 -21.89 -9.37 24.62
N GLU A 694 -21.02 -9.25 25.61
CA GLU A 694 -20.24 -10.36 26.15
C GLU A 694 -20.34 -10.43 27.67
N ILE A 695 -20.32 -11.65 28.20
CA ILE A 695 -20.07 -11.90 29.62
C ILE A 695 -18.55 -11.87 29.81
N VAL A 696 -18.07 -11.02 30.70
CA VAL A 696 -16.64 -10.92 31.04
C VAL A 696 -16.34 -12.00 32.08
N GLU A 697 -15.45 -12.92 31.73
CA GLU A 697 -15.02 -14.00 32.63
C GLU A 697 -14.11 -13.40 33.72
N PHE A 698 -14.72 -13.05 34.86
CA PHE A 698 -14.09 -12.42 36.03
C PHE A 698 -13.49 -13.43 37.01
#